data_AF-A0A9E3EQN4-F1
#
_entry.id   AF-A0A9E3EQN4-F1
#
_cell.length_a   1.000
_cell.length_b   1.000
_cell.length_c   1.000
_cell.angle_alpha   90.00
_cell.angle_beta   90.00
_cell.angle_gamma   90.00
#
_symmetry.space_group_name_H-M   'P 1'
#
loop_
_entity.id
_entity.type
_entity.pdbx_description
1 polymer ?
#
loop_
_entity_poly.entity_id
_entity_poly.type
_entity_poly.pdbx_seq_one_letter_code
_entity_poly.pdbx_strand_id
1 'polypeptide(L)'
;FAQSLQICESIIALALQQLSAAVDTRAPFTAPHMTAEPVPIVVFNPAPGPRTATIQTTVQLPGSLYNAVIVDERGVRMPYRIINRWRQEIGSMPIAREMLSTAIALSGINSPVQLAQMAESMIMSALGQSGETHAISRVYIENYSESPLHHEHHIAQPGVVHIEIMIAPRGRVTIHEHEIGQAFQQVMALLEREDLHTLELTFIDQARETIDFVAADLPSYGLKTFWLYPRGLKEAKSSPIAPLVTQAQSIENEFYRVEVNAQDGTLNVTDKLTNVAFSGLNRFIDGGDVGDLYTYCPPEHDTLIRAPLEAPKVELINPGPVHATLRISGRWALPVACAASRTERSTRSTICSIVSEVSLTPGVRRIDIHTCVENKAKDHRLRVAFPVSYTVDQVAAEGTFEVRMRPVAQPLPPDVMEWAEAPVNVFPQKRFVDISNGEIGLGILNRGLPEYEVISVNNQPGEEATSAQGRQAVAITLLRCIEWLSRGDLSTRHGHAGPMEYTPEAQCLGHHEFDYALVPHAGTWESEDALVLREAQIFNTPITTRSVGTEQHDGELPSSTSFITIEPGELVLSALKHNEKGVVVRVYNPSRQPVNATIRPGFAFTQVYMANLLEEYLEEESSLLTIDQVTESVQLSIRSGGIITLLFE
;
A
#
# COMPACT_ATOMS: atom_id res chain seq x y z
N PHE A 1 2.64 18.45 -5.93
CA PHE A 1 2.36 17.10 -5.38
C PHE A 1 3.19 16.77 -4.15
N ALA A 2 4.54 16.73 -4.21
CA ALA A 2 5.38 16.33 -3.08
C ALA A 2 5.10 17.10 -1.76
N GLN A 3 4.99 18.43 -1.83
CA GLN A 3 4.65 19.25 -0.66
C GLN A 3 3.28 18.89 -0.05
N SER A 4 2.26 18.69 -0.89
CA SER A 4 0.92 18.29 -0.44
C SER A 4 0.96 16.94 0.26
N LEU A 5 1.70 15.97 -0.28
CA LEU A 5 1.87 14.64 0.33
C LEU A 5 2.54 14.74 1.71
N GLN A 6 3.62 15.52 1.84
CA GLN A 6 4.32 15.70 3.10
C GLN A 6 3.42 16.32 4.20
N ILE A 7 2.61 17.32 3.83
CA ILE A 7 1.64 17.94 4.75
C ILE A 7 0.59 16.91 5.16
N CYS A 8 0.04 16.15 4.21
CA CYS A 8 -0.96 15.13 4.49
C CYS A 8 -0.43 14.03 5.41
N GLU A 9 0.78 13.52 5.16
CA GLU A 9 1.38 12.49 6.04
C GLU A 9 1.61 13.01 7.46
N SER A 10 2.01 14.27 7.62
CA SER A 10 2.17 14.89 8.94
C SER A 10 0.83 15.01 9.68
N ILE A 11 -0.22 15.47 8.99
CA ILE A 11 -1.57 15.57 9.57
C ILE A 11 -2.11 14.19 9.94
N ILE A 12 -1.93 13.20 9.06
CA ILE A 12 -2.39 11.83 9.33
C ILE A 12 -1.65 11.25 10.54
N ALA A 13 -0.32 11.38 10.61
CA ALA A 13 0.45 10.88 11.75
C ALA A 13 -0.04 11.46 13.09
N LEU A 14 -0.25 12.78 13.14
CA LEU A 14 -0.80 13.45 14.33
C LEU A 14 -2.22 12.95 14.68
N ALA A 15 -3.09 12.83 13.68
CA ALA A 15 -4.47 12.37 13.88
C ALA A 15 -4.51 10.91 14.39
N LEU A 16 -3.70 10.01 13.79
CA LEU A 16 -3.62 8.62 14.23
C LEU A 16 -3.11 8.51 15.67
N GLN A 17 -2.11 9.33 16.03
CA GLN A 17 -1.55 9.34 17.38
C GLN A 17 -2.57 9.83 18.41
N GLN A 18 -3.28 10.93 18.12
CA GLN A 18 -4.36 11.45 18.98
C GLN A 18 -5.51 10.45 19.14
N LEU A 19 -5.97 9.84 18.05
CA LEU A 19 -7.03 8.84 18.11
C LEU A 19 -6.58 7.60 18.89
N SER A 20 -5.35 7.12 18.67
CA SER A 20 -4.83 5.96 19.41
C SER A 20 -4.76 6.19 20.92
N ALA A 21 -4.44 7.42 21.36
CA ALA A 21 -4.41 7.78 22.78
C ALA A 21 -5.82 7.80 23.43
N ALA A 22 -6.88 7.94 22.64
CA ALA A 22 -8.26 7.91 23.11
C ALA A 22 -8.85 6.48 23.14
N VAL A 23 -8.17 5.47 22.58
CA VAL A 23 -8.63 4.08 22.55
C VAL A 23 -8.27 3.35 23.84
N ASP A 24 -9.20 2.57 24.39
CA ASP A 24 -8.87 1.59 25.44
C ASP A 24 -8.02 0.46 24.81
N THR A 25 -6.74 0.46 25.16
CA THR A 25 -5.74 -0.45 24.61
C THR A 25 -5.35 -1.55 25.59
N ARG A 26 -6.00 -1.62 26.75
CA ARG A 26 -5.75 -2.68 27.74
C ARG A 26 -5.97 -4.05 27.12
N ALA A 27 -5.01 -4.95 27.36
CA ALA A 27 -5.05 -6.29 26.82
C ALA A 27 -6.26 -7.07 27.37
N PRO A 28 -7.09 -7.66 26.50
CA PRO A 28 -8.26 -8.42 26.94
C PRO A 28 -7.91 -9.77 27.59
N PHE A 29 -6.67 -10.24 27.42
CA PHE A 29 -6.18 -11.49 27.99
C PHE A 29 -4.93 -11.26 28.82
N THR A 30 -4.81 -12.00 29.92
CA THR A 30 -3.64 -11.90 30.81
C THR A 30 -2.41 -12.52 30.15
N ALA A 31 -1.29 -11.80 30.19
CA ALA A 31 -0.03 -12.32 29.70
C ALA A 31 0.42 -13.54 30.54
N PRO A 32 0.95 -14.60 29.91
CA PRO A 32 1.44 -15.77 30.64
C PRO A 32 2.69 -15.48 31.50
N HIS A 33 3.40 -14.39 31.21
CA HIS A 33 4.58 -13.94 31.95
C HIS A 33 4.41 -12.47 32.32
N MET A 34 4.38 -12.16 33.63
CA MET A 34 4.14 -10.79 34.15
C MET A 34 5.20 -9.77 33.70
N THR A 35 6.36 -10.21 33.22
CA THR A 35 7.47 -9.35 32.78
C THR A 35 7.46 -9.04 31.28
N ALA A 36 6.50 -9.55 30.51
CA ALA A 36 6.38 -9.32 29.07
C ALA A 36 4.96 -8.87 28.73
N GLU A 37 4.71 -7.57 28.92
CA GLU A 37 3.41 -6.97 28.64
C GLU A 37 3.07 -7.02 27.14
N PRO A 38 1.79 -7.26 26.80
CA PRO A 38 1.32 -7.18 25.42
C PRO A 38 1.47 -5.77 24.84
N VAL A 39 1.80 -5.70 23.54
CA VAL A 39 1.89 -4.45 22.80
C VAL A 39 0.62 -4.27 21.96
N PRO A 40 -0.24 -3.29 22.28
CA PRO A 40 -1.37 -2.93 21.44
C PRO A 40 -0.90 -2.25 20.14
N ILE A 41 -1.53 -2.63 19.04
CA ILE A 41 -1.33 -2.10 17.68
C ILE A 41 -2.70 -1.65 17.19
N VAL A 42 -2.94 -0.35 17.19
CA VAL A 42 -4.19 0.24 16.70
C VAL A 42 -4.09 0.41 15.19
N VAL A 43 -4.99 -0.22 14.43
CA VAL A 43 -5.03 -0.18 12.96
C VAL A 43 -6.25 0.59 12.50
N PHE A 44 -6.04 1.52 11.55
CA PHE A 44 -7.09 2.41 11.07
C PHE A 44 -7.49 2.06 9.64
N ASN A 45 -8.79 1.99 9.38
CA ASN A 45 -9.37 1.76 8.07
C ASN A 45 -10.21 2.97 7.62
N PRO A 46 -9.67 3.85 6.75
CA PRO A 46 -10.41 4.99 6.21
C PRO A 46 -11.26 4.65 4.97
N ALA A 47 -11.50 3.36 4.70
CA ALA A 47 -12.18 2.85 3.51
C ALA A 47 -13.47 2.07 3.89
N PRO A 48 -14.37 1.73 2.92
CA PRO A 48 -15.63 1.06 3.22
C PRO A 48 -15.51 -0.43 3.59
N GLY A 49 -16.57 -0.91 4.25
CA GLY A 49 -16.81 -2.30 4.67
C GLY A 49 -15.83 -2.84 5.73
N PRO A 50 -16.03 -4.08 6.22
CA PRO A 50 -15.05 -4.78 7.06
C PRO A 50 -13.82 -5.20 6.24
N ARG A 51 -12.68 -4.52 6.37
CA ARG A 51 -11.50 -4.71 5.54
C ARG A 51 -10.52 -5.71 6.15
N THR A 52 -10.02 -6.64 5.34
CA THR A 52 -8.82 -7.42 5.65
C THR A 52 -7.64 -6.89 4.83
N ALA A 53 -6.49 -6.67 5.45
CA ALA A 53 -5.30 -6.15 4.78
C ALA A 53 -4.00 -6.50 5.50
N THR A 54 -2.89 -6.43 4.77
CA THR A 54 -1.55 -6.48 5.36
C THR A 54 -1.19 -5.15 6.01
N ILE A 55 -0.71 -5.21 7.24
CA ILE A 55 -0.22 -4.07 8.02
C ILE A 55 1.25 -4.30 8.36
N GLN A 56 2.08 -3.31 8.04
CA GLN A 56 3.46 -3.24 8.46
C GLN A 56 3.57 -2.32 9.67
N THR A 57 4.25 -2.78 10.72
CA THR A 57 4.53 -1.95 11.89
C THR A 57 5.87 -2.31 12.50
N THR A 58 6.45 -1.36 13.23
CA THR A 58 7.71 -1.54 13.94
C THR A 58 7.40 -1.69 15.42
N VAL A 59 7.85 -2.80 16.01
CA VAL A 59 7.70 -3.04 17.45
C VAL A 59 9.07 -3.06 18.12
N GLN A 60 9.14 -2.47 19.31
CA GLN A 60 10.34 -2.40 20.13
C GLN A 60 10.13 -3.29 21.35
N LEU A 61 10.79 -4.45 21.38
CA LEU A 61 10.57 -5.47 22.41
C LEU A 61 11.89 -6.11 22.90
N PRO A 62 11.97 -6.46 24.20
CA PRO A 62 13.10 -7.20 24.75
C PRO A 62 13.09 -8.65 24.26
N GLY A 63 13.90 -8.98 23.26
CA GLY A 63 14.12 -10.35 22.79
C GLY A 63 13.81 -10.55 21.32
N SER A 64 13.37 -11.75 20.94
CA SER A 64 12.95 -12.11 19.58
C SER A 64 11.46 -12.42 19.56
N LEU A 65 10.76 -12.03 18.50
CA LEU A 65 9.36 -12.33 18.28
C LEU A 65 9.07 -13.76 17.84
N TYR A 66 10.03 -14.69 17.93
CA TYR A 66 9.83 -16.07 17.45
C TYR A 66 8.64 -16.81 18.11
N ASN A 67 8.40 -16.57 19.40
CA ASN A 67 7.28 -17.15 20.14
C ASN A 67 6.09 -16.19 20.28
N ALA A 68 6.11 -15.06 19.55
CA ALA A 68 5.07 -14.06 19.67
C ALA A 68 3.76 -14.53 19.02
N VAL A 69 2.66 -13.99 19.51
CA VAL A 69 1.33 -14.20 18.90
C VAL A 69 0.65 -12.85 18.80
N ILE A 70 0.08 -12.55 17.64
CA ILE A 70 -0.81 -11.40 17.46
C ILE A 70 -2.25 -11.91 17.53
N VAL A 71 -3.08 -11.28 18.35
CA VAL A 71 -4.51 -11.60 18.44
C VAL A 71 -5.40 -10.36 18.34
N ASP A 72 -6.64 -10.57 17.92
CA ASP A 72 -7.71 -9.58 18.06
C ASP A 72 -8.35 -9.60 19.47
N GLU A 73 -9.37 -8.77 19.68
CA GLU A 73 -10.10 -8.63 20.95
C GLU A 73 -10.82 -9.91 21.39
N ARG A 74 -11.04 -10.85 20.46
CA ARG A 74 -11.68 -12.15 20.70
C ARG A 74 -10.67 -13.28 20.94
N GLY A 75 -9.38 -12.96 20.88
CA GLY A 75 -8.26 -13.90 21.04
C GLY A 75 -7.94 -14.70 19.78
N VAL A 76 -8.45 -14.28 18.61
CA VAL A 76 -8.21 -14.96 17.32
C VAL A 76 -6.82 -14.59 16.80
N ARG A 77 -6.01 -15.59 16.44
CA ARG A 77 -4.64 -15.38 15.94
C ARG A 77 -4.61 -14.73 14.56
N MET A 78 -3.71 -13.77 14.39
CA MET A 78 -3.37 -13.17 13.10
C MET A 78 -2.04 -13.71 12.59
N PRO A 79 -1.93 -14.13 11.32
CA PRO A 79 -0.65 -14.51 10.73
C PRO A 79 0.25 -13.29 10.63
N TYR A 80 1.53 -13.45 10.99
CA TYR A 80 2.53 -12.40 10.92
C TYR A 80 3.88 -12.95 10.44
N ARG A 81 4.76 -12.04 10.04
CA ARG A 81 6.13 -12.32 9.62
C ARG A 81 7.05 -11.20 10.08
N ILE A 82 8.25 -11.56 10.54
CA ILE A 82 9.32 -10.60 10.80
C ILE A 82 10.02 -10.29 9.47
N ILE A 83 10.00 -9.03 9.06
CA ILE A 83 10.64 -8.56 7.81
C ILE A 83 12.13 -8.37 8.06
N ASN A 84 12.47 -7.61 9.09
CA ASN A 84 13.83 -7.37 9.49
C ASN A 84 13.91 -7.06 10.99
N ARG A 85 15.12 -7.24 11.52
CA ARG A 85 15.51 -6.79 12.85
C ARG A 85 16.63 -5.80 12.69
N TRP A 86 16.49 -4.63 13.28
CA TRP A 86 17.46 -3.55 13.16
C TRP A 86 17.61 -2.81 14.49
N ARG A 87 18.66 -2.00 14.59
CA ARG A 87 18.96 -1.15 15.74
C ARG A 87 19.29 0.24 15.21
N GLN A 88 19.01 1.28 16.00
CA GLN A 88 19.32 2.65 15.63
C GLN A 88 20.49 3.16 16.46
N GLU A 89 21.53 3.67 15.80
CA GLU A 89 22.52 4.53 16.46
C GLU A 89 21.84 5.86 16.80
N ILE A 90 21.84 6.19 18.08
CA ILE A 90 21.24 7.43 18.59
C ILE A 90 22.28 8.56 18.54
N GLY A 91 23.55 8.20 18.75
CA GLY A 91 24.69 9.07 18.55
C GLY A 91 25.98 8.42 19.01
N SER A 92 27.09 9.06 18.66
CA SER A 92 28.44 8.67 19.04
C SER A 92 29.19 9.85 19.64
N MET A 93 30.05 9.57 20.62
CA MET A 93 30.82 10.59 21.33
C MET A 93 32.24 10.08 21.65
N PRO A 94 33.30 10.72 21.13
CA PRO A 94 34.65 10.44 21.54
C PRO A 94 34.94 11.10 22.89
N ILE A 95 35.54 10.35 23.81
CA ILE A 95 36.00 10.85 25.11
C ILE A 95 37.49 10.58 25.25
N ALA A 96 38.27 11.64 25.55
CA ALA A 96 39.67 11.47 25.87
C ALA A 96 39.84 10.72 27.20
N ARG A 97 40.70 9.69 27.22
CA ARG A 97 40.94 8.83 28.40
C ARG A 97 41.28 9.65 29.65
N GLU A 98 42.14 10.67 29.50
CA GLU A 98 42.57 11.54 30.61
C GLU A 98 41.43 12.40 31.18
N MET A 99 40.53 12.87 30.31
CA MET A 99 39.36 13.64 30.74
C MET A 99 38.42 12.76 31.56
N LEU A 100 38.14 11.54 31.09
CA LEU A 100 37.29 10.58 31.80
C LEU A 100 37.92 10.17 33.13
N SER A 101 39.22 9.88 33.14
CA SER A 101 39.96 9.51 34.36
C SER A 101 39.94 10.63 35.41
N THR A 102 40.10 11.88 34.97
CA THR A 102 40.06 13.07 35.83
C THR A 102 38.65 13.29 36.39
N ALA A 103 37.61 13.15 35.55
CA ALA A 103 36.21 13.29 35.97
C ALA A 103 35.83 12.25 37.03
N ILE A 104 36.26 11.00 36.86
CA ILE A 104 36.06 9.90 37.84
C ILE A 104 36.74 10.23 39.17
N ALA A 105 38.00 10.67 39.13
CA ALA A 105 38.77 11.02 40.32
C ALA A 105 38.14 12.20 41.10
N LEU A 106 37.73 13.26 40.40
CA LEU A 106 37.09 14.44 41.01
C LEU A 106 35.70 14.11 41.60
N SER A 107 34.98 13.18 40.98
CA SER A 107 33.64 12.77 41.42
C SER A 107 33.67 11.72 42.53
N GLY A 108 34.85 11.26 42.97
CA GLY A 108 35.01 10.26 44.01
C GLY A 108 34.48 8.87 43.64
N ILE A 109 34.35 8.59 42.33
CA ILE A 109 33.83 7.32 41.82
C ILE A 109 34.89 6.23 42.02
N ASN A 110 34.57 5.22 42.82
CA ASN A 110 35.51 4.14 43.18
C ASN A 110 34.96 2.74 42.96
N SER A 111 33.79 2.62 42.31
CA SER A 111 33.17 1.33 41.99
C SER A 111 32.59 1.32 40.57
N PRO A 112 32.54 0.14 39.91
CA PRO A 112 31.92 0.00 38.59
C PRO A 112 30.45 0.46 38.54
N VAL A 113 29.70 0.28 39.64
CA VAL A 113 28.29 0.68 39.75
C VAL A 113 28.15 2.20 39.70
N GLN A 114 28.99 2.93 40.43
CA GLN A 114 28.97 4.40 40.39
C GLN A 114 29.39 4.94 39.01
N LEU A 115 30.32 4.27 38.33
CA LEU A 115 30.69 4.63 36.96
C LEU A 115 29.53 4.41 35.99
N ALA A 116 28.79 3.30 36.13
CA ALA A 116 27.59 3.03 35.33
C ALA A 116 26.52 4.11 35.53
N GLN A 117 26.28 4.55 36.77
CA GLN A 117 25.34 5.63 37.10
C GLN A 117 25.76 6.98 36.52
N MET A 118 27.07 7.28 36.53
CA MET A 118 27.61 8.47 35.87
C MET A 118 27.39 8.40 34.36
N ALA A 119 27.66 7.24 33.74
CA ALA A 119 27.45 7.03 32.32
C ALA A 119 25.96 7.17 31.94
N GLU A 120 25.03 6.59 32.71
CA GLU A 120 23.58 6.77 32.51
C GLU A 120 23.20 8.26 32.53
N SER A 121 23.68 9.00 33.52
CA SER A 121 23.40 10.44 33.65
C SER A 121 23.95 11.24 32.47
N MET A 122 25.17 10.94 32.01
CA MET A 122 25.78 11.57 30.84
C MET A 122 25.00 11.27 29.56
N ILE A 123 24.54 10.03 29.40
CA ILE A 123 23.72 9.62 28.26
C ILE A 123 22.41 10.40 28.23
N MET A 124 21.68 10.46 29.35
CA MET A 124 20.40 11.19 29.40
C MET A 124 20.58 12.67 29.04
N SER A 125 21.64 13.29 29.56
CA SER A 125 21.98 14.68 29.24
C SER A 125 22.32 14.86 27.76
N ALA A 126 23.06 13.92 27.15
CA ALA A 126 23.42 13.99 25.73
C ALA A 126 22.19 13.79 24.81
N LEU A 127 21.21 13.02 25.25
CA LEU A 127 19.96 12.79 24.53
C LEU A 127 18.92 13.91 24.70
N GLY A 128 19.24 14.96 25.47
CA GLY A 128 18.32 16.07 25.74
C GLY A 128 17.08 15.66 26.56
N GLN A 129 17.14 14.52 27.25
CA GLN A 129 16.06 14.03 28.09
C GLN A 129 16.28 14.43 29.56
N SER A 130 15.21 14.84 30.25
CA SER A 130 15.23 15.11 31.69
C SER A 130 14.59 13.96 32.47
N GLY A 131 15.34 13.38 33.42
CA GLY A 131 14.90 12.26 34.27
C GLY A 131 15.49 10.89 33.90
N GLU A 132 15.29 9.89 34.77
CA GLU A 132 15.75 8.50 34.58
C GLU A 132 14.81 7.70 33.65
N THR A 133 14.61 8.17 32.42
CA THR A 133 13.67 7.54 31.46
C THR A 133 14.23 6.27 30.82
N HIS A 134 15.55 6.20 30.66
CA HIS A 134 16.24 5.05 30.07
C HIS A 134 17.30 4.49 31.02
N ALA A 135 17.67 3.23 30.81
CA ALA A 135 18.76 2.55 31.50
C ALA A 135 19.69 1.87 30.50
N ILE A 136 20.93 1.64 30.94
CA ILE A 136 21.87 0.81 30.19
C ILE A 136 21.40 -0.63 30.32
N SER A 137 21.15 -1.27 29.18
CA SER A 137 20.73 -2.68 29.11
C SER A 137 21.93 -3.61 28.89
N ARG A 138 22.95 -3.14 28.17
CA ARG A 138 24.16 -3.91 27.88
C ARG A 138 25.29 -2.97 27.45
N VAL A 139 26.53 -3.36 27.71
CA VAL A 139 27.72 -2.66 27.24
C VAL A 139 28.62 -3.66 26.55
N TYR A 140 29.06 -3.34 25.34
CA TYR A 140 30.03 -4.12 24.60
C TYR A 140 31.30 -3.30 24.46
N ILE A 141 32.42 -3.90 24.86
CA ILE A 141 33.76 -3.34 24.77
C ILE A 141 34.52 -4.28 23.84
N GLU A 142 35.16 -3.73 22.81
CA GLU A 142 35.70 -4.57 21.74
C GLU A 142 36.64 -5.70 22.22
N ASN A 143 36.27 -6.92 21.83
CA ASN A 143 37.14 -7.86 21.11
C ASN A 143 36.36 -8.39 19.87
N TYR A 144 36.94 -8.18 18.69
CA TYR A 144 36.34 -8.00 17.34
C TYR A 144 35.59 -9.17 16.66
N SER A 145 34.85 -10.03 17.36
CA SER A 145 34.09 -11.12 16.69
C SER A 145 32.61 -11.23 17.05
N GLU A 146 32.08 -10.36 17.91
CA GLU A 146 30.69 -10.48 18.42
C GLU A 146 29.85 -9.19 18.38
N SER A 147 30.32 -8.08 17.77
CA SER A 147 29.51 -6.84 17.69
C SER A 147 28.19 -7.10 16.94
N PRO A 148 27.04 -6.78 17.54
CA PRO A 148 25.72 -7.04 16.95
C PRO A 148 25.28 -5.98 15.92
N LEU A 149 26.14 -5.02 15.57
CA LEU A 149 25.88 -3.95 14.59
C LEU A 149 26.83 -3.98 13.39
N HIS A 150 28.08 -4.36 13.58
CA HIS A 150 29.09 -4.27 12.53
C HIS A 150 29.25 -5.62 11.81
N HIS A 151 28.59 -5.72 10.64
CA HIS A 151 28.87 -6.78 9.67
C HIS A 151 30.10 -6.49 8.79
N GLU A 152 30.68 -5.29 8.88
CA GLU A 152 31.91 -4.88 8.20
C GLU A 152 33.05 -4.65 9.19
N HIS A 153 34.28 -4.97 8.77
CA HIS A 153 35.48 -4.79 9.59
C HIS A 153 35.82 -3.32 9.76
N HIS A 154 35.72 -2.79 10.99
CA HIS A 154 36.31 -1.51 11.36
C HIS A 154 37.83 -1.54 11.21
N ILE A 155 38.41 -0.44 10.71
CA ILE A 155 39.88 -0.29 10.61
C ILE A 155 40.38 0.13 11.99
N ALA A 156 41.04 -0.81 12.69
CA ALA A 156 41.60 -0.56 14.02
C ALA A 156 42.53 0.67 14.02
N GLN A 157 42.22 1.64 14.88
CA GLN A 157 43.06 2.83 15.09
C GLN A 157 43.91 2.66 16.35
N PRO A 158 45.24 2.83 16.29
CA PRO A 158 46.09 2.75 17.47
C PRO A 158 45.66 3.77 18.54
N GLY A 159 45.50 3.29 19.79
CA GLY A 159 45.15 4.14 20.93
C GLY A 159 43.68 4.54 21.03
N VAL A 160 42.79 3.95 20.22
CA VAL A 160 41.34 4.15 20.29
C VAL A 160 40.67 2.83 20.69
N VAL A 161 39.66 2.89 21.57
CA VAL A 161 38.78 1.75 21.89
C VAL A 161 37.33 2.15 21.66
N HIS A 162 36.58 1.30 20.95
CA HIS A 162 35.15 1.50 20.75
C HIS A 162 34.35 0.78 21.84
N ILE A 163 33.36 1.47 22.39
CA ILE A 163 32.43 0.96 23.39
C ILE A 163 31.00 1.22 22.92
N GLU A 164 30.26 0.16 22.68
CA GLU A 164 28.85 0.21 22.35
C GLU A 164 28.02 0.11 23.63
N ILE A 165 27.15 1.10 23.87
CA ILE A 165 26.26 1.15 25.03
C ILE A 165 24.82 1.03 24.54
N MET A 166 24.22 -0.12 24.83
CA MET A 166 22.83 -0.42 24.52
C MET A 166 21.92 0.22 25.56
N ILE A 167 21.03 1.12 25.15
CA ILE A 167 20.11 1.82 26.04
C ILE A 167 18.66 1.46 25.75
N ALA A 168 17.81 1.61 26.76
CA ALA A 168 16.40 1.24 26.66
C ALA A 168 15.55 1.98 27.68
N PRO A 169 14.25 2.24 27.40
CA PRO A 169 13.33 2.76 28.41
C PRO A 169 13.28 1.86 29.64
N ARG A 170 13.29 2.45 30.84
CA ARG A 170 13.19 1.69 32.10
C ARG A 170 11.87 0.90 32.15
N GLY A 171 11.94 -0.33 32.67
CA GLY A 171 10.78 -1.24 32.76
C GLY A 171 10.51 -2.07 31.51
N ARG A 172 11.10 -1.73 30.35
CA ARG A 172 10.92 -2.48 29.08
C ARG A 172 11.94 -3.58 28.83
N VAL A 173 12.96 -3.70 29.68
CA VAL A 173 13.99 -4.74 29.55
C VAL A 173 14.36 -5.31 30.89
N THR A 174 14.74 -6.58 30.90
CA THR A 174 15.47 -7.16 32.02
C THR A 174 16.90 -6.63 32.01
N ILE A 175 17.27 -5.92 33.07
CA ILE A 175 18.61 -5.40 33.28
C ILE A 175 19.40 -6.42 34.09
N HIS A 176 20.51 -6.92 33.53
CA HIS A 176 21.42 -7.82 34.23
C HIS A 176 22.52 -6.99 34.90
N GLU A 177 22.25 -6.48 36.10
CA GLU A 177 23.18 -5.59 36.84
C GLU A 177 24.59 -6.18 36.99
N HIS A 178 24.71 -7.50 37.12
CA HIS A 178 26.00 -8.18 37.19
C HIS A 178 26.81 -8.05 35.89
N GLU A 179 26.18 -8.21 34.73
CA GLU A 179 26.85 -8.09 33.42
C GLU A 179 27.28 -6.65 33.15
N ILE A 180 26.43 -5.68 33.51
CA ILE A 180 26.73 -4.25 33.39
C ILE A 180 27.90 -3.89 34.32
N GLY A 181 27.88 -4.37 35.57
CA GLY A 181 28.97 -4.18 36.51
C GLY A 181 30.30 -4.75 36.02
N GLN A 182 30.29 -5.94 35.40
CA GLN A 182 31.47 -6.52 34.78
C GLN A 182 31.99 -5.69 33.60
N ALA A 183 31.11 -5.19 32.74
CA ALA A 183 31.52 -4.35 31.62
C ALA A 183 32.13 -3.02 32.12
N PHE A 184 31.51 -2.34 33.08
CA PHE A 184 32.09 -1.12 33.65
C PHE A 184 33.37 -1.36 34.46
N GLN A 185 33.57 -2.56 34.99
CA GLN A 185 34.86 -2.97 35.56
C GLN A 185 35.94 -3.06 34.47
N GLN A 186 35.61 -3.57 33.28
CA GLN A 186 36.52 -3.56 32.13
C GLN A 186 36.80 -2.14 31.64
N VAL A 187 35.79 -1.25 31.61
CA VAL A 187 36.01 0.18 31.29
C VAL A 187 37.02 0.81 32.25
N MET A 188 36.88 0.58 33.56
CA MET A 188 37.83 1.06 34.55
C MET A 188 39.26 0.55 34.28
N ALA A 189 39.41 -0.74 33.91
CA ALA A 189 40.71 -1.30 33.56
C ALA A 189 41.31 -0.70 32.28
N LEU A 190 40.48 -0.31 31.30
CA LEU A 190 40.95 0.41 30.11
C LEU A 190 41.52 1.80 30.45
N LEU A 191 41.03 2.45 31.50
CA LEU A 191 41.55 3.76 31.90
C LEU A 191 42.99 3.69 32.45
N GLU A 192 43.43 2.52 32.92
CA GLU A 192 44.80 2.28 33.40
C GLU A 192 45.80 2.07 32.26
N ARG A 193 45.33 1.87 31.02
CA ARG A 193 46.19 1.69 29.86
C ARG A 193 46.75 3.02 29.34
N GLU A 194 48.06 3.18 29.43
CA GLU A 194 48.76 4.38 28.93
C GLU A 194 48.78 4.48 27.40
N ASP A 195 48.65 3.35 26.70
CA ASP A 195 48.61 3.30 25.24
C ASP A 195 47.25 3.74 24.66
N LEU A 196 46.24 3.98 25.50
CA LEU A 196 44.93 4.48 25.10
C LEU A 196 44.82 6.00 25.23
N HIS A 197 44.32 6.63 24.17
CA HIS A 197 44.10 8.07 24.09
C HIS A 197 42.60 8.40 24.08
N THR A 198 41.78 7.59 23.40
CA THR A 198 40.37 7.88 23.16
C THR A 198 39.48 6.65 23.38
N LEU A 199 38.34 6.87 24.03
CA LEU A 199 37.23 5.93 24.10
C LEU A 199 36.10 6.48 23.22
N GLU A 200 35.75 5.77 22.15
CA GLU A 200 34.62 6.13 21.30
C GLU A 200 33.37 5.42 21.81
N LEU A 201 32.45 6.18 22.41
CA LEU A 201 31.19 5.66 22.89
C LEU A 201 30.13 5.76 21.79
N THR A 202 29.46 4.65 21.48
CA THR A 202 28.32 4.63 20.56
C THR A 202 27.07 4.22 21.32
N PHE A 203 26.03 5.06 21.29
CA PHE A 203 24.77 4.82 21.99
C PHE A 203 23.76 4.21 21.03
N ILE A 204 23.25 3.04 21.39
CA ILE A 204 22.45 2.21 20.49
C ILE A 204 21.13 1.91 21.17
N ASP A 205 20.03 2.16 20.46
CA ASP A 205 18.70 1.79 20.94
C ASP A 205 18.50 0.27 20.94
N GLN A 206 17.48 -0.18 21.66
CA GLN A 206 17.03 -1.56 21.60
C GLN A 206 16.74 -2.02 20.17
N ALA A 207 16.86 -3.33 19.97
CA ALA A 207 16.45 -3.94 18.71
C ALA A 207 14.96 -3.65 18.44
N ARG A 208 14.71 -3.19 17.22
CA ARG A 208 13.38 -3.02 16.64
C ARG A 208 13.17 -4.13 15.63
N GLU A 209 11.98 -4.68 15.61
CA GLU A 209 11.57 -5.65 14.59
C GLU A 209 10.44 -5.03 13.77
N THR A 210 10.65 -4.94 12.46
CA THR A 210 9.58 -4.60 11.53
C THR A 210 8.85 -5.88 11.21
N ILE A 211 7.54 -5.88 11.44
CA ILE A 211 6.67 -7.01 11.18
C ILE A 211 5.60 -6.63 10.17
N ASP A 212 5.21 -7.60 9.35
CA ASP A 212 3.93 -7.56 8.65
C ASP A 212 2.96 -8.53 9.32
N PHE A 213 1.68 -8.19 9.37
CA PHE A 213 0.62 -9.13 9.75
C PHE A 213 -0.68 -8.88 8.97
N VAL A 214 -1.55 -9.88 8.92
CA VAL A 214 -2.89 -9.73 8.33
C VAL A 214 -3.84 -9.21 9.40
N ALA A 215 -4.25 -7.94 9.26
CA ALA A 215 -5.31 -7.35 10.07
C ALA A 215 -6.66 -7.66 9.43
N ALA A 216 -7.47 -8.46 10.12
CA ALA A 216 -8.77 -8.91 9.61
C ALA A 216 -9.94 -8.22 10.29
N ASP A 217 -11.05 -8.12 9.54
CA ASP A 217 -12.33 -7.54 9.98
C ASP A 217 -12.20 -6.10 10.50
N LEU A 218 -11.37 -5.26 9.86
CA LEU A 218 -11.26 -3.85 10.24
C LEU A 218 -12.58 -3.12 9.95
N PRO A 219 -13.24 -2.47 10.94
CA PRO A 219 -14.50 -1.77 10.72
C PRO A 219 -14.40 -0.71 9.61
N SER A 220 -15.50 -0.43 8.92
CA SER A 220 -15.55 0.61 7.89
C SER A 220 -15.32 1.99 8.50
N TYR A 221 -14.50 2.82 7.86
CA TYR A 221 -14.20 4.19 8.31
C TYR A 221 -13.92 4.25 9.82
N GLY A 222 -13.08 3.35 10.31
CA GLY A 222 -12.97 3.01 11.72
C GLY A 222 -11.59 2.55 12.13
N LEU A 223 -11.51 1.90 13.29
CA LEU A 223 -10.28 1.34 13.82
C LEU A 223 -10.53 -0.01 14.50
N LYS A 224 -9.44 -0.76 14.65
CA LYS A 224 -9.39 -1.99 15.45
C LYS A 224 -8.01 -2.18 16.06
N THR A 225 -7.97 -2.57 17.33
CA THR A 225 -6.75 -2.87 18.07
C THR A 225 -6.43 -4.36 17.98
N PHE A 226 -5.16 -4.66 17.73
CA PHE A 226 -4.59 -6.00 17.83
C PHE A 226 -3.53 -6.00 18.93
N TRP A 227 -3.31 -7.13 19.59
CA TRP A 227 -2.33 -7.24 20.67
C TRP A 227 -1.26 -8.26 20.31
N LEU A 228 -0.01 -7.81 20.32
CA LEU A 228 1.17 -8.64 20.18
C LEU A 228 1.62 -9.12 21.57
N TYR A 229 1.52 -10.42 21.82
CA TYR A 229 2.01 -11.08 23.03
C TYR A 229 3.41 -11.64 22.78
N PRO A 230 4.50 -11.04 23.29
CA PRO A 230 5.87 -11.39 22.89
C PRO A 230 6.29 -12.83 23.26
N ARG A 231 5.67 -13.38 24.30
CA ARG A 231 5.92 -14.75 24.81
C ARG A 231 4.75 -15.70 24.52
N GLY A 232 3.90 -15.32 23.59
CA GLY A 232 2.72 -16.08 23.17
C GLY A 232 1.54 -15.97 24.14
N LEU A 233 0.44 -16.62 23.77
CA LEU A 233 -0.81 -16.62 24.51
C LEU A 233 -1.42 -18.03 24.46
N LYS A 234 -1.61 -18.67 25.64
CA LYS A 234 -2.11 -20.06 25.73
C LYS A 234 -3.55 -20.19 25.20
N GLU A 235 -4.39 -19.20 25.49
CA GLU A 235 -5.83 -19.22 25.15
C GLU A 235 -6.14 -18.74 23.72
N ALA A 236 -5.11 -18.45 22.92
CA ALA A 236 -5.30 -17.92 21.58
C ALA A 236 -5.94 -18.95 20.63
N LYS A 237 -7.06 -18.56 20.01
CA LYS A 237 -7.85 -19.37 19.07
C LYS A 237 -7.20 -19.40 17.69
N SER A 238 -7.40 -20.49 16.95
CA SER A 238 -6.97 -20.57 15.55
C SER A 238 -7.62 -19.48 14.71
N SER A 239 -6.88 -18.94 13.74
CA SER A 239 -7.45 -18.04 12.75
C SER A 239 -8.47 -18.78 11.89
N PRO A 240 -9.64 -18.19 11.57
CA PRO A 240 -10.55 -18.73 10.57
C PRO A 240 -10.01 -18.54 9.14
N ILE A 241 -8.99 -17.70 8.96
CA ILE A 241 -8.37 -17.40 7.68
C ILE A 241 -7.54 -18.61 7.23
N ALA A 242 -7.83 -19.10 6.02
CA ALA A 242 -7.10 -20.23 5.46
C ALA A 242 -5.64 -19.84 5.15
N PRO A 243 -4.67 -20.74 5.40
CA PRO A 243 -3.29 -20.49 5.00
C PRO A 243 -3.15 -20.49 3.48
N LEU A 244 -2.15 -19.76 2.99
CA LEU A 244 -1.78 -19.75 1.57
C LEU A 244 -1.24 -21.12 1.15
N VAL A 245 -1.56 -21.52 -0.08
CA VAL A 245 -0.95 -22.67 -0.75
C VAL A 245 0.00 -22.13 -1.81
N THR A 246 1.25 -22.58 -1.80
CA THR A 246 2.27 -22.09 -2.73
C THR A 246 3.02 -23.24 -3.41
N GLN A 247 3.32 -23.03 -4.69
CA GLN A 247 4.20 -23.86 -5.51
C GLN A 247 5.13 -22.95 -6.31
N ALA A 248 6.12 -23.51 -7.00
CA ALA A 248 7.14 -22.72 -7.71
C ALA A 248 6.56 -21.67 -8.70
N GLN A 249 5.39 -21.95 -9.31
CA GLN A 249 4.75 -21.10 -10.32
C GLN A 249 3.27 -20.84 -10.03
N SER A 250 2.80 -21.14 -8.82
CA SER A 250 1.41 -20.90 -8.45
C SER A 250 1.25 -20.50 -6.99
N ILE A 251 0.25 -19.67 -6.73
CA ILE A 251 -0.16 -19.23 -5.39
C ILE A 251 -1.67 -19.31 -5.27
N GLU A 252 -2.16 -19.67 -4.08
CA GLU A 252 -3.60 -19.78 -3.81
C GLU A 252 -3.95 -19.24 -2.43
N ASN A 253 -5.10 -18.57 -2.37
CA ASN A 253 -5.82 -18.32 -1.13
C ASN A 253 -7.18 -19.06 -1.18
N GLU A 254 -8.08 -18.73 -0.26
CA GLU A 254 -9.41 -19.35 -0.21
C GLU A 254 -10.30 -19.00 -1.43
N PHE A 255 -10.00 -17.91 -2.13
CA PHE A 255 -10.83 -17.39 -3.23
C PHE A 255 -10.23 -17.66 -4.61
N TYR A 256 -8.92 -17.52 -4.76
CA TYR A 256 -8.26 -17.57 -6.07
C TYR A 256 -7.09 -18.53 -6.08
N ARG A 257 -6.88 -19.12 -7.26
CA ARG A 257 -5.63 -19.80 -7.64
C ARG A 257 -5.03 -19.06 -8.84
N VAL A 258 -3.79 -18.63 -8.70
CA VAL A 258 -3.04 -17.90 -9.73
C VAL A 258 -1.86 -18.76 -10.17
N GLU A 259 -1.73 -18.97 -11.48
CA GLU A 259 -0.63 -19.69 -12.10
C GLU A 259 0.03 -18.84 -13.18
N VAL A 260 1.34 -18.94 -13.31
CA VAL A 260 2.11 -18.23 -14.35
C VAL A 260 2.44 -19.18 -15.49
N ASN A 261 2.14 -18.75 -16.71
CA ASN A 261 2.60 -19.41 -17.92
C ASN A 261 4.13 -19.25 -18.06
N ALA A 262 4.86 -20.36 -18.04
CA ALA A 262 6.32 -20.33 -18.07
C ALA A 262 6.92 -19.86 -19.41
N GLN A 263 6.16 -19.90 -20.50
CA GLN A 263 6.63 -19.52 -21.83
C GLN A 263 6.49 -18.01 -22.09
N ASP A 264 5.38 -17.40 -21.68
CA ASP A 264 5.09 -15.99 -22.00
C ASP A 264 4.86 -15.08 -20.77
N GLY A 265 4.79 -15.64 -19.56
CA GLY A 265 4.60 -14.90 -18.31
C GLY A 265 3.16 -14.45 -18.03
N THR A 266 2.19 -14.81 -18.87
CA THR A 266 0.79 -14.48 -18.64
C THR A 266 0.20 -15.28 -17.48
N LEU A 267 -0.89 -14.76 -16.89
CA LEU A 267 -1.53 -15.38 -15.74
C LEU A 267 -2.75 -16.21 -16.15
N ASN A 268 -2.89 -17.36 -15.51
CA ASN A 268 -4.13 -18.11 -15.44
C ASN A 268 -4.70 -17.97 -14.02
N VAL A 269 -5.90 -17.41 -13.91
CA VAL A 269 -6.59 -17.16 -12.65
C VAL A 269 -7.84 -18.00 -12.59
N THR A 270 -7.97 -18.83 -11.56
CA THR A 270 -9.19 -19.57 -11.26
C THR A 270 -9.89 -18.94 -10.07
N ASP A 271 -11.14 -18.53 -10.24
CA ASP A 271 -12.04 -18.18 -9.15
C ASP A 271 -12.66 -19.45 -8.58
N LYS A 272 -12.36 -19.74 -7.31
CA LYS A 272 -12.77 -20.96 -6.60
C LYS A 272 -14.23 -20.91 -6.16
N LEU A 273 -14.84 -19.72 -6.11
CA LEU A 273 -16.26 -19.58 -5.78
C LEU A 273 -17.12 -19.91 -6.99
N THR A 274 -16.75 -19.42 -8.18
CA THR A 274 -17.50 -19.63 -9.42
C THR A 274 -17.00 -20.82 -10.26
N ASN A 275 -15.81 -21.34 -9.96
CA ASN A 275 -15.04 -22.31 -10.76
C ASN A 275 -14.70 -21.83 -12.18
N VAL A 276 -14.70 -20.52 -12.42
CA VAL A 276 -14.34 -19.91 -13.71
C VAL A 276 -12.83 -19.71 -13.78
N ALA A 277 -12.25 -20.02 -14.94
CA ALA A 277 -10.84 -19.75 -15.22
C ALA A 277 -10.68 -18.68 -16.30
N PHE A 278 -9.88 -17.67 -15.99
CA PHE A 278 -9.44 -16.62 -16.91
C PHE A 278 -7.98 -16.89 -17.31
N SER A 279 -7.73 -17.06 -18.59
CA SER A 279 -6.40 -17.41 -19.12
C SER A 279 -5.83 -16.32 -20.02
N GLY A 280 -4.50 -16.19 -19.98
CA GLY A 280 -3.76 -15.22 -20.80
C GLY A 280 -3.80 -13.78 -20.26
N LEU A 281 -4.10 -13.61 -18.97
CA LEU A 281 -4.18 -12.31 -18.30
C LEU A 281 -2.78 -11.69 -18.14
N ASN A 282 -2.74 -10.38 -17.88
CA ASN A 282 -1.49 -9.62 -17.69
C ASN A 282 -0.58 -9.64 -18.93
N ARG A 283 -1.16 -9.61 -20.13
CA ARG A 283 -0.42 -9.65 -21.39
C ARG A 283 0.03 -8.25 -21.80
N PHE A 284 1.33 -8.00 -21.86
CA PHE A 284 1.85 -6.72 -22.34
C PHE A 284 1.75 -6.59 -23.86
N ILE A 285 1.36 -5.40 -24.32
CA ILE A 285 1.23 -5.07 -25.75
C ILE A 285 1.83 -3.68 -25.95
N ASP A 286 2.88 -3.63 -26.76
CA ASP A 286 3.59 -2.41 -27.11
C ASP A 286 3.40 -2.08 -28.60
N GLY A 287 2.95 -0.87 -28.90
CA GLY A 287 2.77 -0.37 -30.27
C GLY A 287 3.37 1.03 -30.45
N GLY A 288 3.48 1.49 -31.68
CA GLY A 288 3.98 2.84 -31.98
C GLY A 288 2.97 3.93 -31.60
N ASP A 289 3.48 5.11 -31.27
CA ASP A 289 2.70 6.34 -31.13
C ASP A 289 3.46 7.51 -31.78
N VAL A 290 2.94 8.00 -32.89
CA VAL A 290 3.43 9.19 -33.59
C VAL A 290 2.58 10.42 -33.30
N GLY A 291 1.73 10.35 -32.27
CA GLY A 291 0.82 11.39 -31.83
C GLY A 291 1.48 12.56 -31.11
N ASP A 292 0.72 13.15 -30.21
CA ASP A 292 1.13 14.24 -29.34
C ASP A 292 0.54 14.07 -27.92
N LEU A 293 0.73 15.04 -27.02
CA LEU A 293 0.26 14.95 -25.63
C LEU A 293 -1.27 14.84 -25.50
N TYR A 294 -2.05 15.22 -26.52
CA TYR A 294 -3.52 15.16 -26.50
C TYR A 294 -4.04 13.87 -27.12
N THR A 295 -3.51 13.50 -28.29
CA THR A 295 -4.12 12.48 -29.15
C THR A 295 -3.12 11.36 -29.46
N TYR A 296 -3.52 10.12 -29.17
CA TYR A 296 -2.82 8.92 -29.64
C TYR A 296 -2.94 8.79 -31.16
N CYS A 297 -1.83 8.51 -31.84
CA CYS A 297 -1.84 8.29 -33.29
C CYS A 297 -0.91 7.12 -33.63
N PRO A 298 -1.43 5.94 -33.99
CA PRO A 298 -0.59 4.84 -34.43
C PRO A 298 0.11 5.18 -35.77
N PRO A 299 1.31 4.65 -36.03
CA PRO A 299 1.88 4.64 -37.37
C PRO A 299 0.99 3.89 -38.35
N GLU A 300 1.04 4.25 -39.64
CA GLU A 300 0.26 3.60 -40.70
C GLU A 300 0.57 2.10 -40.84
N HIS A 301 1.83 1.73 -40.61
CA HIS A 301 2.33 0.35 -40.64
C HIS A 301 3.00 0.04 -39.29
N ASP A 302 2.17 -0.19 -38.28
CA ASP A 302 2.65 -0.48 -36.92
C ASP A 302 3.12 -1.94 -36.78
N THR A 303 4.07 -2.17 -35.87
CA THR A 303 4.53 -3.51 -35.46
C THR A 303 4.34 -3.64 -33.96
N LEU A 304 3.37 -4.47 -33.58
CA LEU A 304 3.00 -4.71 -32.19
C LEU A 304 3.89 -5.79 -31.56
N ILE A 305 4.54 -5.47 -30.45
CA ILE A 305 5.27 -6.45 -29.64
C ILE A 305 4.34 -6.96 -28.54
N ARG A 306 4.11 -8.28 -28.49
CA ARG A 306 3.09 -8.92 -27.63
C ARG A 306 3.63 -10.07 -26.77
N ALA A 307 4.92 -10.34 -26.88
CA ALA A 307 5.59 -11.40 -26.14
C ALA A 307 6.99 -10.93 -25.71
N PRO A 308 7.51 -11.44 -24.59
CA PRO A 308 8.89 -11.18 -24.21
C PRO A 308 9.85 -11.81 -25.26
N LEU A 309 11.08 -11.30 -25.30
CA LEU A 309 12.14 -11.79 -26.18
C LEU A 309 12.46 -13.27 -25.91
N GLU A 310 12.29 -13.71 -24.68
CA GLU A 310 12.52 -15.06 -24.20
C GLU A 310 11.56 -15.38 -23.03
N ALA A 311 11.46 -16.65 -22.66
CA ALA A 311 10.66 -17.07 -21.51
C ALA A 311 11.07 -16.29 -20.25
N PRO A 312 10.12 -15.67 -19.53
CA PRO A 312 10.44 -14.85 -18.36
C PRO A 312 10.87 -15.73 -17.18
N LYS A 313 11.67 -15.16 -16.29
CA LYS A 313 12.05 -15.81 -15.04
C LYS A 313 10.90 -15.67 -14.03
N VAL A 314 10.42 -16.78 -13.49
CA VAL A 314 9.36 -16.82 -12.46
C VAL A 314 9.95 -17.26 -11.13
N GLU A 315 9.71 -16.47 -10.09
CA GLU A 315 10.20 -16.72 -8.74
C GLU A 315 9.07 -16.57 -7.72
N LEU A 316 8.86 -17.58 -6.88
CA LEU A 316 8.05 -17.44 -5.68
C LEU A 316 8.85 -16.68 -4.63
N ILE A 317 8.38 -15.49 -4.26
CA ILE A 317 8.94 -14.68 -3.18
C ILE A 317 7.88 -14.53 -2.07
N ASN A 318 8.33 -14.38 -0.83
CA ASN A 318 7.46 -14.22 0.33
C ASN A 318 6.38 -15.33 0.40
N PRO A 319 6.65 -16.63 0.59
CA PRO A 319 5.65 -17.70 0.43
C PRO A 319 4.55 -17.78 1.52
N GLY A 320 4.29 -16.69 2.24
CA GLY A 320 3.42 -16.63 3.41
C GLY A 320 4.18 -16.36 4.72
N PRO A 321 3.46 -16.30 5.86
CA PRO A 321 2.03 -16.54 6.00
C PRO A 321 1.14 -15.30 5.74
N VAL A 322 1.74 -14.13 5.50
CA VAL A 322 1.00 -12.85 5.39
C VAL A 322 0.51 -12.57 3.98
N HIS A 323 1.34 -12.84 2.98
CA HIS A 323 1.01 -12.79 1.55
C HIS A 323 1.94 -13.74 0.83
N ALA A 324 1.57 -14.15 -0.40
CA ALA A 324 2.41 -14.91 -1.32
C ALA A 324 2.53 -14.17 -2.65
N THR A 325 3.73 -14.10 -3.21
CA THR A 325 4.01 -13.30 -4.41
C THR A 325 4.78 -14.10 -5.46
N LEU A 326 4.32 -14.05 -6.71
CA LEU A 326 5.05 -14.53 -7.87
C LEU A 326 5.69 -13.33 -8.57
N ARG A 327 7.03 -13.28 -8.62
CA ARG A 327 7.79 -12.29 -9.39
C ARG A 327 8.10 -12.85 -10.78
N ILE A 328 7.69 -12.12 -11.81
CA ILE A 328 7.81 -12.48 -13.21
C ILE A 328 8.71 -11.45 -13.88
N SER A 329 9.95 -11.82 -14.22
CA SER A 329 10.94 -10.91 -14.80
C SER A 329 11.13 -11.20 -16.29
N GLY A 330 10.64 -10.30 -17.14
CA GLY A 330 10.71 -10.41 -18.60
C GLY A 330 11.59 -9.34 -19.25
N ARG A 331 12.16 -9.67 -20.42
CA ARG A 331 12.89 -8.73 -21.28
C ARG A 331 12.14 -8.54 -22.58
N TRP A 332 11.90 -7.29 -22.96
CA TRP A 332 11.17 -6.94 -24.16
C TRP A 332 12.08 -6.20 -25.13
N ALA A 333 12.22 -6.73 -26.35
CA ALA A 333 12.94 -6.06 -27.43
C ALA A 333 11.99 -5.11 -28.14
N LEU A 334 11.98 -3.84 -27.70
CA LEU A 334 11.09 -2.81 -28.24
C LEU A 334 11.84 -1.97 -29.29
N PRO A 335 11.21 -1.57 -30.41
CA PRO A 335 11.74 -0.54 -31.29
C PRO A 335 12.21 0.70 -30.52
N VAL A 336 13.40 1.22 -30.85
CA VAL A 336 14.00 2.36 -30.12
C VAL A 336 13.16 3.64 -30.16
N ALA A 337 12.39 3.82 -31.24
CA ALA A 337 11.56 4.98 -31.56
C ALA A 337 10.68 4.63 -32.77
N CYS A 338 9.80 5.55 -33.17
CA CYS A 338 9.22 5.52 -34.50
C CYS A 338 10.27 5.91 -35.55
N ALA A 339 10.09 5.46 -36.80
CA ALA A 339 10.97 5.87 -37.88
C ALA A 339 10.82 7.37 -38.18
N ALA A 340 11.82 8.00 -38.79
CA ALA A 340 11.76 9.41 -39.15
C ALA A 340 10.61 9.74 -40.13
N SER A 341 10.15 8.77 -40.92
CA SER A 341 8.96 8.89 -41.78
C SER A 341 7.66 8.96 -40.99
N ARG A 342 7.65 8.46 -39.74
CA ARG A 342 6.48 8.31 -38.85
C ARG A 342 5.37 7.41 -39.39
N THR A 343 5.63 6.69 -40.47
CA THR A 343 4.71 5.70 -41.04
C THR A 343 4.89 4.31 -40.42
N GLU A 344 6.03 4.06 -39.78
CA GLU A 344 6.40 2.76 -39.21
C GLU A 344 7.32 2.93 -37.99
N ARG A 345 7.64 1.84 -37.31
CA ARG A 345 8.58 1.82 -36.19
C ARG A 345 10.02 1.55 -36.65
N SER A 346 11.01 1.98 -35.86
CA SER A 346 12.42 1.68 -36.16
C SER A 346 12.68 0.16 -36.13
N THR A 347 13.48 -0.34 -37.08
CA THR A 347 13.95 -1.74 -37.07
C THR A 347 15.02 -2.00 -35.99
N ARG A 348 15.62 -0.95 -35.43
CA ARG A 348 16.53 -1.08 -34.30
C ARG A 348 15.73 -1.23 -33.01
N SER A 349 16.11 -2.19 -32.18
CA SER A 349 15.48 -2.44 -30.88
C SER A 349 16.38 -2.06 -29.71
N THR A 350 15.76 -1.76 -28.57
CA THR A 350 16.37 -1.68 -27.24
C THR A 350 15.69 -2.65 -26.29
N ILE A 351 16.40 -3.08 -25.26
CA ILE A 351 15.84 -3.98 -24.24
C ILE A 351 15.25 -3.16 -23.09
N CYS A 352 13.94 -3.26 -22.94
CA CYS A 352 13.20 -2.76 -21.77
C CYS A 352 12.85 -3.95 -20.88
N SER A 353 13.18 -3.88 -19.59
CA SER A 353 12.78 -4.90 -18.62
C SER A 353 11.40 -4.58 -18.07
N ILE A 354 10.54 -5.60 -17.99
CA ILE A 354 9.23 -5.52 -17.37
C ILE A 354 9.18 -6.59 -16.28
N VAL A 355 8.96 -6.18 -15.04
CA VAL A 355 8.88 -7.08 -13.89
C VAL A 355 7.52 -6.92 -13.24
N SER A 356 6.75 -8.00 -13.13
CA SER A 356 5.47 -8.01 -12.41
C SER A 356 5.57 -8.84 -11.13
N GLU A 357 5.10 -8.28 -10.01
CA GLU A 357 4.89 -8.98 -8.75
C GLU A 357 3.39 -9.19 -8.53
N VAL A 358 2.95 -10.44 -8.59
CA VAL A 358 1.54 -10.83 -8.46
C VAL A 358 1.34 -11.44 -7.08
N SER A 359 0.47 -10.84 -6.26
CA SER A 359 0.33 -11.19 -4.85
C SER A 359 -1.08 -11.61 -4.46
N LEU A 360 -1.17 -12.61 -3.59
CA LEU A 360 -2.38 -12.97 -2.86
C LEU A 360 -2.17 -12.79 -1.36
N THR A 361 -3.18 -12.23 -0.70
CA THR A 361 -3.25 -12.09 0.76
C THR A 361 -4.40 -12.97 1.28
N PRO A 362 -4.21 -13.69 2.40
CA PRO A 362 -5.30 -14.44 3.05
C PRO A 362 -6.46 -13.53 3.45
N GLY A 363 -7.70 -13.97 3.28
CA GLY A 363 -8.88 -13.15 3.60
C GLY A 363 -9.18 -12.01 2.62
N VAL A 364 -8.42 -11.87 1.53
CA VAL A 364 -8.58 -10.78 0.55
C VAL A 364 -9.07 -11.33 -0.80
N ARG A 365 -10.23 -10.84 -1.26
CA ARG A 365 -10.86 -11.20 -2.55
C ARG A 365 -10.35 -10.33 -3.71
N ARG A 366 -9.04 -10.08 -3.75
CA ARG A 366 -8.39 -9.31 -4.80
C ARG A 366 -7.00 -9.88 -5.12
N ILE A 367 -6.60 -9.81 -6.37
CA ILE A 367 -5.27 -10.20 -6.85
C ILE A 367 -4.49 -8.92 -7.13
N ASP A 368 -3.47 -8.63 -6.33
CA ASP A 368 -2.69 -7.40 -6.45
C ASP A 368 -1.52 -7.60 -7.43
N ILE A 369 -1.33 -6.67 -8.36
CA ILE A 369 -0.25 -6.70 -9.36
C ILE A 369 0.51 -5.37 -9.32
N HIS A 370 1.79 -5.47 -8.98
CA HIS A 370 2.73 -4.35 -9.09
C HIS A 370 3.66 -4.61 -10.28
N THR A 371 3.83 -3.64 -11.18
CA THR A 371 4.68 -3.78 -12.36
C THR A 371 5.69 -2.66 -12.48
N CYS A 372 6.96 -3.02 -12.57
CA CYS A 372 8.06 -2.09 -12.86
C CYS A 372 8.45 -2.19 -14.34
N VAL A 373 8.65 -1.05 -14.99
CA VAL A 373 9.14 -0.94 -16.37
C VAL A 373 10.37 -0.05 -16.41
N GLU A 374 11.47 -0.57 -16.96
CA GLU A 374 12.63 0.23 -17.35
C GLU A 374 12.48 0.69 -18.80
N ASN A 375 11.85 1.86 -19.00
CA ASN A 375 11.59 2.37 -20.33
C ASN A 375 12.84 3.00 -20.97
N LYS A 376 13.28 2.43 -22.09
CA LYS A 376 14.38 2.96 -22.92
C LYS A 376 13.94 3.29 -24.35
N ALA A 377 12.68 3.04 -24.68
CA ALA A 377 12.09 3.26 -25.99
C ALA A 377 11.35 4.61 -26.04
N LYS A 378 11.12 5.10 -27.26
CA LYS A 378 10.42 6.35 -27.55
C LYS A 378 9.25 6.09 -28.50
N ASP A 379 8.36 7.07 -28.63
CA ASP A 379 7.27 7.09 -29.62
C ASP A 379 6.43 5.80 -29.61
N HIS A 380 6.00 5.40 -28.42
CA HIS A 380 5.34 4.12 -28.21
C HIS A 380 4.28 4.19 -27.11
N ARG A 381 3.35 3.24 -27.16
CA ARG A 381 2.30 3.05 -26.16
C ARG A 381 2.34 1.62 -25.64
N LEU A 382 2.68 1.48 -24.36
CA LEU A 382 2.71 0.22 -23.64
C LEU A 382 1.40 0.03 -22.88
N ARG A 383 0.74 -1.09 -23.12
CA ARG A 383 -0.51 -1.50 -22.47
C ARG A 383 -0.35 -2.87 -21.82
N VAL A 384 -1.21 -3.16 -20.84
CA VAL A 384 -1.43 -4.50 -20.29
C VAL A 384 -2.87 -4.93 -20.55
N ALA A 385 -3.05 -6.16 -21.05
CA ALA A 385 -4.34 -6.67 -21.52
C ALA A 385 -4.82 -7.88 -20.72
N PHE A 386 -6.14 -7.94 -20.51
CA PHE A 386 -6.84 -8.94 -19.71
C PHE A 386 -7.95 -9.61 -20.55
N PRO A 387 -7.62 -10.66 -21.33
CA PRO A 387 -8.60 -11.38 -22.15
C PRO A 387 -9.63 -12.15 -21.34
N VAL A 388 -10.89 -12.07 -21.78
CA VAL A 388 -12.01 -12.85 -21.27
C VAL A 388 -12.46 -13.91 -22.28
N SER A 389 -13.20 -14.92 -21.84
CA SER A 389 -13.65 -16.04 -22.68
C SER A 389 -14.99 -15.79 -23.38
N TYR A 390 -15.56 -14.61 -23.20
CA TYR A 390 -16.86 -14.18 -23.72
C TYR A 390 -16.73 -12.84 -24.44
N THR A 391 -17.81 -12.42 -25.09
CA THR A 391 -17.91 -11.12 -25.77
C THR A 391 -19.02 -10.29 -25.14
N VAL A 392 -18.79 -8.99 -25.04
CA VAL A 392 -19.76 -8.00 -24.56
C VAL A 392 -19.86 -6.84 -25.55
N ASP A 393 -20.99 -6.16 -25.52
CA ASP A 393 -21.19 -4.93 -26.29
C ASP A 393 -20.79 -3.69 -25.50
N GLN A 394 -20.79 -3.77 -24.16
CA GLN A 394 -20.49 -2.67 -23.26
C GLN A 394 -19.68 -3.12 -22.04
N VAL A 395 -18.91 -2.20 -21.47
CA VAL A 395 -18.18 -2.36 -20.21
C VAL A 395 -18.59 -1.27 -19.22
N ALA A 396 -18.50 -1.53 -17.93
CA ALA A 396 -18.74 -0.53 -16.90
C ALA A 396 -17.42 0.11 -16.49
N ALA A 397 -17.31 1.43 -16.50
CA ALA A 397 -16.10 2.11 -16.02
C ALA A 397 -16.45 3.22 -15.05
N GLU A 398 -15.66 3.35 -14.00
CA GLU A 398 -15.86 4.40 -13.02
C GLU A 398 -15.53 5.77 -13.62
N GLY A 399 -16.44 6.72 -13.43
CA GLY A 399 -16.26 8.14 -13.72
C GLY A 399 -16.30 9.00 -12.46
N THR A 400 -16.59 10.29 -12.65
CA THR A 400 -16.70 11.25 -11.54
C THR A 400 -18.10 11.13 -10.91
N PHE A 401 -18.18 10.50 -9.73
CA PHE A 401 -19.43 10.24 -8.99
C PHE A 401 -20.43 9.31 -9.71
N GLU A 402 -19.99 8.57 -10.72
CA GLU A 402 -20.84 7.63 -11.46
C GLU A 402 -20.05 6.38 -11.87
N VAL A 403 -20.77 5.31 -12.20
CA VAL A 403 -20.24 4.21 -13.01
C VAL A 403 -20.98 4.20 -14.33
N ARG A 404 -20.26 4.44 -15.43
CA ARG A 404 -20.83 4.60 -16.75
C ARG A 404 -20.65 3.33 -17.58
N MET A 405 -21.73 2.87 -18.20
CA MET A 405 -21.63 1.85 -19.24
C MET A 405 -21.17 2.49 -20.54
N ARG A 406 -20.13 1.92 -21.15
CA ARG A 406 -19.59 2.38 -22.43
C ARG A 406 -19.55 1.25 -23.45
N PRO A 407 -19.90 1.51 -24.72
CA PRO A 407 -19.74 0.52 -25.77
C PRO A 407 -18.27 0.13 -25.96
N VAL A 408 -18.03 -1.14 -26.25
CA VAL A 408 -16.70 -1.68 -26.61
C VAL A 408 -16.16 -0.98 -27.86
N ALA A 409 -17.02 -0.75 -28.84
CA ALA A 409 -16.71 0.02 -30.04
C ALA A 409 -17.90 0.90 -30.42
N GLN A 410 -17.63 2.15 -30.80
CA GLN A 410 -18.64 3.05 -31.36
C GLN A 410 -18.62 2.99 -32.90
N PRO A 411 -19.78 2.90 -33.56
CA PRO A 411 -19.84 3.08 -35.00
C PRO A 411 -19.45 4.53 -35.33
N LEU A 412 -18.58 4.70 -36.32
CA LEU A 412 -18.20 6.04 -36.79
C LEU A 412 -19.42 6.73 -37.42
N PRO A 413 -19.76 7.95 -36.98
CA PRO A 413 -20.81 8.74 -37.62
C PRO A 413 -20.51 8.97 -39.12
N PRO A 414 -21.52 9.03 -40.00
CA PRO A 414 -21.30 9.25 -41.44
C PRO A 414 -20.58 10.57 -41.76
N ASP A 415 -20.72 11.57 -40.90
CA ASP A 415 -20.16 12.93 -41.00
C ASP A 415 -18.80 13.08 -40.29
N VAL A 416 -18.21 12.00 -39.76
CA VAL A 416 -16.95 12.04 -39.01
C VAL A 416 -15.80 12.72 -39.77
N MET A 417 -15.81 12.67 -41.11
CA MET A 417 -14.80 13.29 -41.96
C MET A 417 -14.81 14.82 -41.89
N GLU A 418 -15.89 15.43 -41.39
CA GLU A 418 -16.01 16.87 -41.18
C GLU A 418 -15.60 17.29 -39.75
N TRP A 419 -15.36 16.34 -38.85
CA TRP A 419 -15.05 16.60 -37.45
C TRP A 419 -13.56 16.94 -37.29
N ALA A 420 -13.23 17.74 -36.29
CA ALA A 420 -11.83 18.05 -35.98
C ALA A 420 -11.06 16.80 -35.49
N GLU A 421 -11.74 15.86 -34.84
CA GLU A 421 -11.17 14.62 -34.29
C GLU A 421 -12.17 13.47 -34.50
N ALA A 422 -11.66 12.33 -34.97
CA ALA A 422 -12.49 11.14 -35.14
C ALA A 422 -12.76 10.47 -33.78
N PRO A 423 -13.96 9.91 -33.53
CA PRO A 423 -14.21 9.11 -32.33
C PRO A 423 -13.21 7.95 -32.24
N VAL A 424 -12.59 7.81 -31.08
CA VAL A 424 -11.71 6.69 -30.75
C VAL A 424 -12.37 5.80 -29.69
N ASN A 425 -12.06 4.50 -29.72
CA ASN A 425 -12.56 3.53 -28.72
C ASN A 425 -11.64 3.46 -27.48
N VAL A 426 -11.00 4.58 -27.18
CA VAL A 426 -10.14 4.80 -26.02
C VAL A 426 -10.92 5.66 -25.04
N PHE A 427 -11.08 5.18 -23.81
CA PHE A 427 -12.00 5.78 -22.85
C PHE A 427 -11.33 6.09 -21.50
N PRO A 428 -11.79 7.15 -20.81
CA PRO A 428 -11.24 7.49 -19.51
C PRO A 428 -11.83 6.62 -18.40
N GLN A 429 -11.01 6.13 -17.47
CA GLN A 429 -11.43 5.48 -16.23
C GLN A 429 -10.88 6.22 -15.02
N LYS A 430 -11.57 6.06 -13.89
CA LYS A 430 -11.05 6.46 -12.58
C LYS A 430 -10.34 5.28 -11.92
N ARG A 431 -11.00 4.52 -11.04
CA ARG A 431 -10.33 3.44 -10.30
C ARG A 431 -10.51 2.05 -10.91
N PHE A 432 -11.51 1.85 -11.76
CA PHE A 432 -11.74 0.54 -12.37
C PHE A 432 -12.49 0.59 -13.70
N VAL A 433 -12.38 -0.52 -14.41
CA VAL A 433 -13.25 -0.96 -15.49
C VAL A 433 -13.66 -2.42 -15.24
N ASP A 434 -14.94 -2.73 -15.42
CA ASP A 434 -15.51 -4.07 -15.31
C ASP A 434 -16.00 -4.55 -16.68
N ILE A 435 -15.56 -5.74 -17.06
CA ILE A 435 -16.05 -6.47 -18.22
C ILE A 435 -16.81 -7.70 -17.71
N SER A 436 -18.13 -7.73 -17.92
CA SER A 436 -19.00 -8.79 -17.42
C SER A 436 -20.10 -9.12 -18.42
N ASN A 437 -20.46 -10.40 -18.53
CA ASN A 437 -21.54 -10.86 -19.43
C ASN A 437 -22.90 -10.98 -18.71
N GLY A 438 -23.00 -10.51 -17.46
CA GLY A 438 -24.17 -10.62 -16.61
C GLY A 438 -24.19 -11.86 -15.70
N GLU A 439 -23.37 -12.87 -15.98
CA GLU A 439 -23.23 -14.07 -15.15
C GLU A 439 -21.87 -14.16 -14.47
N ILE A 440 -20.81 -13.76 -15.17
CA ILE A 440 -19.42 -13.75 -14.71
C ILE A 440 -18.75 -12.47 -15.20
N GLY A 441 -17.81 -11.97 -14.40
CA GLY A 441 -17.13 -10.70 -14.66
C GLY A 441 -15.68 -10.69 -14.19
N LEU A 442 -14.94 -9.73 -14.74
CA LEU A 442 -13.58 -9.42 -14.33
C LEU A 442 -13.48 -7.91 -14.13
N GLY A 443 -13.41 -7.49 -12.86
CA GLY A 443 -13.05 -6.13 -12.49
C GLY A 443 -11.55 -5.92 -12.58
N ILE A 444 -11.11 -4.92 -13.34
CA ILE A 444 -9.72 -4.49 -13.43
C ILE A 444 -9.59 -3.14 -12.74
N LEU A 445 -8.91 -3.13 -11.61
CA LEU A 445 -8.71 -1.96 -10.75
C LEU A 445 -7.34 -1.35 -11.05
N ASN A 446 -7.19 -0.04 -10.85
CA ASN A 446 -5.92 0.65 -11.07
C ASN A 446 -5.69 1.76 -10.02
N ARG A 447 -4.43 2.23 -9.95
CA ARG A 447 -4.06 3.50 -9.31
C ARG A 447 -3.42 4.42 -10.36
N GLY A 448 -4.15 5.46 -10.76
CA GLY A 448 -3.61 6.50 -11.62
C GLY A 448 -3.38 6.08 -13.08
N LEU A 449 -4.10 5.09 -13.58
CA LEU A 449 -4.07 4.66 -14.99
C LEU A 449 -5.39 5.05 -15.68
N PRO A 450 -5.49 6.29 -16.19
CA PRO A 450 -6.78 6.87 -16.58
C PRO A 450 -7.31 6.38 -17.92
N GLU A 451 -6.54 5.61 -18.70
CA GLU A 451 -6.91 5.23 -20.06
C GLU A 451 -7.11 3.71 -20.17
N TYR A 452 -8.22 3.30 -20.78
CA TYR A 452 -8.45 1.93 -21.21
C TYR A 452 -9.10 1.87 -22.59
N GLU A 453 -9.03 0.69 -23.20
CA GLU A 453 -9.81 0.32 -24.37
C GLU A 453 -10.16 -1.17 -24.31
N VAL A 454 -11.13 -1.60 -25.12
CA VAL A 454 -11.42 -3.02 -25.31
C VAL A 454 -10.94 -3.44 -26.70
N ILE A 455 -9.98 -4.37 -26.73
CA ILE A 455 -9.33 -4.84 -27.95
C ILE A 455 -9.63 -6.32 -28.19
N SER A 456 -9.38 -6.79 -29.41
CA SER A 456 -9.34 -8.23 -29.71
C SER A 456 -7.90 -8.74 -29.60
N VAL A 457 -7.69 -9.84 -28.88
CA VAL A 457 -6.39 -10.50 -28.74
C VAL A 457 -6.46 -11.97 -29.14
N ASN A 458 -5.44 -12.44 -29.86
CA ASN A 458 -5.26 -13.84 -30.21
C ASN A 458 -4.36 -14.54 -29.17
N ASN A 459 -4.50 -15.87 -29.05
CA ASN A 459 -3.62 -16.70 -28.22
C ASN A 459 -2.23 -16.93 -28.87
N GLN A 460 -2.08 -16.70 -30.18
CA GLN A 460 -0.83 -16.90 -30.93
C GLN A 460 -0.02 -15.59 -31.01
N PRO A 461 1.28 -15.60 -30.71
CA PRO A 461 2.14 -14.44 -30.93
C PRO A 461 2.26 -14.09 -32.42
N GLY A 462 2.05 -12.84 -32.80
CA GLY A 462 2.44 -12.31 -34.12
C GLY A 462 1.34 -12.13 -35.17
N GLU A 463 0.08 -12.45 -34.88
CA GLU A 463 -1.06 -12.16 -35.78
C GLU A 463 -2.01 -11.12 -35.18
N GLU A 464 -2.44 -10.15 -35.99
CA GLU A 464 -3.58 -9.31 -35.63
C GLU A 464 -4.85 -10.16 -35.56
N ALA A 465 -5.50 -10.15 -34.41
CA ALA A 465 -6.82 -10.70 -34.29
C ALA A 465 -7.78 -9.85 -35.12
N THR A 466 -8.33 -10.40 -36.20
CA THR A 466 -9.57 -9.86 -36.74
C THR A 466 -10.63 -9.96 -35.64
N SER A 467 -11.55 -8.99 -35.56
CA SER A 467 -12.64 -8.97 -34.55
C SER A 467 -13.50 -10.24 -34.56
N ALA A 468 -13.44 -11.04 -35.62
CA ALA A 468 -14.15 -12.32 -35.76
C ALA A 468 -13.43 -13.54 -35.15
N GLN A 469 -12.14 -13.44 -34.77
CA GLN A 469 -11.32 -14.59 -34.33
C GLN A 469 -10.64 -14.40 -32.96
N GLY A 470 -10.50 -13.17 -32.48
CA GLY A 470 -9.87 -12.86 -31.18
C GLY A 470 -10.81 -12.91 -29.98
N ARG A 471 -10.24 -13.07 -28.79
CA ARG A 471 -10.92 -12.86 -27.51
C ARG A 471 -10.95 -11.37 -27.20
N GLN A 472 -12.07 -10.85 -26.68
CA GLN A 472 -12.10 -9.50 -26.15
C GLN A 472 -11.20 -9.40 -24.91
N ALA A 473 -10.48 -8.29 -24.79
CA ALA A 473 -9.64 -7.98 -23.65
C ALA A 473 -9.78 -6.51 -23.29
N VAL A 474 -9.91 -6.22 -22.00
CA VAL A 474 -9.67 -4.87 -21.51
C VAL A 474 -8.17 -4.63 -21.52
N ALA A 475 -7.72 -3.58 -22.19
CA ALA A 475 -6.34 -3.12 -22.18
C ALA A 475 -6.23 -1.80 -21.42
N ILE A 476 -5.37 -1.74 -20.42
CA ILE A 476 -5.04 -0.53 -19.67
C ILE A 476 -3.71 0.01 -20.19
N THR A 477 -3.67 1.30 -20.52
CA THR A 477 -2.43 1.98 -20.91
C THR A 477 -1.58 2.25 -19.68
N LEU A 478 -0.34 1.74 -19.69
CA LEU A 478 0.66 1.95 -18.64
C LEU A 478 1.51 3.18 -18.96
N LEU A 479 2.02 3.25 -20.19
CA LEU A 479 2.85 4.35 -20.68
C LEU A 479 2.42 4.76 -22.08
N ARG A 480 2.44 6.07 -22.32
CA ARG A 480 2.36 6.67 -23.64
C ARG A 480 3.47 7.70 -23.76
N CYS A 481 4.38 7.45 -24.69
CA CYS A 481 5.66 8.16 -24.79
C CYS A 481 5.69 8.90 -26.13
N ILE A 482 5.70 10.23 -26.06
CA ILE A 482 5.71 11.13 -27.22
C ILE A 482 6.58 12.35 -26.92
N GLU A 483 6.87 13.21 -27.89
CA GLU A 483 7.79 14.35 -27.67
C GLU A 483 7.25 15.72 -28.13
N TRP A 484 5.96 15.81 -28.45
CA TRP A 484 5.33 17.07 -28.86
C TRP A 484 4.07 17.34 -28.06
N LEU A 485 3.90 18.59 -27.63
CA LEU A 485 2.66 19.04 -26.99
C LEU A 485 1.47 18.92 -27.92
N SER A 486 1.60 19.40 -29.16
CA SER A 486 0.54 19.35 -30.17
C SER A 486 1.14 19.28 -31.55
N ARG A 487 0.51 18.49 -32.42
CA ARG A 487 0.89 18.33 -33.83
C ARG A 487 -0.29 18.60 -34.76
N GLY A 488 0.05 19.02 -35.98
CA GLY A 488 -0.90 19.39 -37.04
C GLY A 488 -1.14 18.29 -38.08
N ASP A 489 -0.33 17.24 -38.04
CA ASP A 489 -0.16 16.22 -39.08
C ASP A 489 -0.44 14.81 -38.54
N LEU A 490 -1.48 14.69 -37.70
CA LEU A 490 -1.96 13.41 -37.19
C LEU A 490 -3.03 12.84 -38.13
N SER A 491 -3.06 11.52 -38.29
CA SER A 491 -4.14 10.85 -39.03
C SER A 491 -5.43 10.74 -38.21
N THR A 492 -5.32 10.83 -36.88
CA THR A 492 -6.44 10.71 -35.93
C THR A 492 -7.11 12.05 -35.61
N ARG A 493 -6.47 13.19 -35.95
CA ARG A 493 -6.98 14.54 -35.65
C ARG A 493 -6.52 15.56 -36.69
N HIS A 494 -7.43 16.40 -37.18
CA HIS A 494 -7.14 17.47 -38.13
C HIS A 494 -6.64 18.73 -37.43
N GLY A 495 -5.51 19.30 -37.89
CA GLY A 495 -4.96 20.54 -37.33
C GLY A 495 -4.31 20.34 -35.96
N HIS A 496 -4.18 21.41 -35.18
CA HIS A 496 -3.51 21.41 -33.86
C HIS A 496 -4.51 21.52 -32.70
N ALA A 497 -4.26 20.82 -31.59
CA ALA A 497 -5.02 20.95 -30.35
C ALA A 497 -4.47 22.08 -29.45
N GLY A 498 -3.22 22.47 -29.65
CA GLY A 498 -2.50 23.52 -28.95
C GLY A 498 -1.23 23.96 -29.69
N PRO A 499 -0.34 24.76 -29.06
CA PRO A 499 0.89 25.20 -29.70
C PRO A 499 1.84 24.01 -29.96
N MET A 500 2.57 24.09 -31.08
CA MET A 500 3.53 23.07 -31.47
C MET A 500 4.83 23.23 -30.69
N GLU A 501 4.84 22.75 -29.45
CA GLU A 501 5.99 22.82 -28.54
C GLU A 501 6.67 21.47 -28.40
N TYR A 502 8.00 21.47 -28.42
CA TYR A 502 8.80 20.26 -28.21
C TYR A 502 8.91 19.94 -26.72
N THR A 503 8.51 18.73 -26.33
CA THR A 503 8.41 18.27 -24.94
C THR A 503 9.16 16.95 -24.77
N PRO A 504 10.51 16.94 -24.82
CA PRO A 504 11.31 15.71 -24.86
C PRO A 504 11.14 14.80 -23.62
N GLU A 505 10.82 15.38 -22.47
CA GLU A 505 10.61 14.64 -21.23
C GLU A 505 9.30 13.81 -21.24
N ALA A 506 8.36 14.13 -22.14
CA ALA A 506 7.13 13.36 -22.34
C ALA A 506 7.35 11.97 -22.98
N GLN A 507 8.60 11.65 -23.33
CA GLN A 507 9.00 10.31 -23.74
C GLN A 507 9.06 9.33 -22.55
N CYS A 508 8.95 9.84 -21.31
CA CYS A 508 8.86 9.03 -20.10
C CYS A 508 9.95 7.95 -20.03
N LEU A 509 11.21 8.32 -20.29
CA LEU A 509 12.35 7.39 -20.18
C LEU A 509 12.68 7.13 -18.70
N GLY A 510 13.20 5.94 -18.40
CA GLY A 510 13.63 5.53 -17.07
C GLY A 510 12.67 4.58 -16.37
N HIS A 511 12.75 4.53 -15.05
CA HIS A 511 12.00 3.62 -14.20
C HIS A 511 10.56 4.10 -13.97
N HIS A 512 9.59 3.21 -14.14
CA HIS A 512 8.18 3.45 -13.84
C HIS A 512 7.57 2.28 -13.09
N GLU A 513 6.62 2.59 -12.20
CA GLU A 513 5.89 1.61 -11.41
C GLU A 513 4.39 1.78 -11.62
N PHE A 514 3.68 0.66 -11.75
CA PHE A 514 2.24 0.62 -12.00
C PHE A 514 1.57 -0.37 -11.06
N ASP A 515 0.53 0.10 -10.36
CA ASP A 515 -0.30 -0.70 -9.48
C ASP A 515 -1.68 -0.92 -10.11
N TYR A 516 -2.05 -2.18 -10.29
CA TYR A 516 -3.38 -2.60 -10.70
C TYR A 516 -3.76 -3.91 -10.04
N ALA A 517 -5.04 -4.26 -10.09
CA ALA A 517 -5.53 -5.45 -9.42
C ALA A 517 -6.69 -6.08 -10.18
N LEU A 518 -6.91 -7.38 -9.92
CA LEU A 518 -7.99 -8.15 -10.53
C LEU A 518 -8.98 -8.59 -9.46
N VAL A 519 -10.27 -8.47 -9.80
CA VAL A 519 -11.40 -8.97 -9.00
C VAL A 519 -12.29 -9.80 -9.92
N PRO A 520 -12.03 -11.10 -10.09
CA PRO A 520 -12.99 -12.02 -10.68
C PRO A 520 -14.27 -12.09 -9.83
N HIS A 521 -15.43 -12.14 -10.46
CA HIS A 521 -16.70 -12.24 -9.74
C HIS A 521 -17.83 -12.90 -10.54
N ALA A 522 -18.89 -13.27 -9.81
CA ALA A 522 -20.19 -13.58 -10.39
C ALA A 522 -21.00 -12.30 -10.67
N GLY A 523 -21.88 -12.36 -11.66
CA GLY A 523 -22.77 -11.28 -12.04
C GLY A 523 -22.06 -10.10 -12.70
N THR A 524 -22.49 -8.90 -12.33
CA THR A 524 -21.94 -7.60 -12.77
C THR A 524 -21.25 -6.88 -11.61
N TRP A 525 -20.57 -5.76 -11.87
CA TRP A 525 -19.99 -4.93 -10.82
C TRP A 525 -20.97 -4.48 -9.71
N GLU A 526 -22.29 -4.38 -10.02
CA GLU A 526 -23.37 -4.01 -9.07
C GLU A 526 -23.81 -5.19 -8.18
N SER A 527 -23.39 -6.42 -8.50
CA SER A 527 -23.81 -7.59 -7.73
C SER A 527 -23.20 -7.54 -6.32
N GLU A 528 -23.99 -7.89 -5.31
CA GLU A 528 -23.62 -7.77 -3.89
C GLU A 528 -22.27 -8.42 -3.57
N ASP A 529 -22.04 -9.62 -4.09
CA ASP A 529 -20.81 -10.39 -3.89
C ASP A 529 -19.68 -10.08 -4.89
N ALA A 530 -19.87 -9.13 -5.82
CA ALA A 530 -18.85 -8.80 -6.82
C ALA A 530 -17.71 -7.97 -6.23
N LEU A 531 -18.00 -7.14 -5.24
CA LEU A 531 -17.04 -6.31 -4.48
C LEU A 531 -16.19 -5.34 -5.33
N VAL A 532 -16.40 -5.20 -6.65
CA VAL A 532 -15.54 -4.42 -7.56
C VAL A 532 -15.35 -2.99 -7.09
N LEU A 533 -16.44 -2.25 -6.84
CA LEU A 533 -16.38 -0.86 -6.38
C LEU A 533 -15.74 -0.73 -5.00
N ARG A 534 -16.02 -1.66 -4.09
CA ARG A 534 -15.47 -1.68 -2.73
C ARG A 534 -13.98 -1.93 -2.76
N GLU A 535 -13.53 -2.94 -3.48
CA GLU A 535 -12.13 -3.28 -3.66
C GLU A 535 -11.38 -2.17 -4.41
N ALA A 536 -12.01 -1.49 -5.38
CA ALA A 536 -11.43 -0.31 -6.02
C ALA A 536 -11.14 0.82 -5.02
N GLN A 537 -12.06 1.08 -4.07
CA GLN A 537 -11.88 2.05 -3.00
C GLN A 537 -10.76 1.64 -2.03
N ILE A 538 -10.78 0.39 -1.58
CA ILE A 538 -9.78 -0.18 -0.66
C ILE A 538 -8.39 -0.18 -1.30
N PHE A 539 -8.30 -0.58 -2.57
CA PHE A 539 -7.06 -0.60 -3.34
C PHE A 539 -6.50 0.81 -3.50
N ASN A 540 -7.33 1.83 -3.74
CA ASN A 540 -6.87 3.23 -3.82
C ASN A 540 -6.67 3.91 -2.46
N THR A 541 -6.85 3.17 -1.35
CA THR A 541 -6.68 3.69 0.01
C THR A 541 -5.74 2.78 0.80
N PRO A 542 -4.41 2.82 0.53
CA PRO A 542 -3.45 1.93 1.18
C PRO A 542 -3.38 2.19 2.69
N ILE A 543 -3.40 1.11 3.49
CA ILE A 543 -3.33 1.18 4.97
C ILE A 543 -2.11 0.50 5.57
N THR A 544 -1.17 0.03 4.75
CA THR A 544 -0.02 -0.75 5.21
C THR A 544 0.71 -0.10 6.37
N THR A 545 0.82 1.23 6.39
CA THR A 545 1.49 2.01 7.46
C THR A 545 0.52 2.76 8.38
N ARG A 546 -0.80 2.52 8.29
CA ARG A 546 -1.82 3.21 9.09
C ARG A 546 -2.07 2.47 10.40
N SER A 547 -1.00 2.27 11.16
CA SER A 547 -1.05 1.67 12.48
C SER A 547 -0.19 2.42 13.48
N VAL A 548 -0.57 2.36 14.76
CA VAL A 548 0.19 2.92 15.87
C VAL A 548 0.40 1.82 16.91
N GLY A 549 1.67 1.46 17.14
CA GLY A 549 2.05 0.69 18.32
C GLY A 549 2.11 1.61 19.53
N THR A 550 1.41 1.26 20.60
CA THR A 550 1.31 2.10 21.82
C THR A 550 1.53 1.27 23.09
N GLU A 551 1.59 1.94 24.24
CA GLU A 551 1.50 1.30 25.54
C GLU A 551 0.04 0.99 25.88
N GLN A 552 -0.19 0.10 26.85
CA GLN A 552 -1.54 -0.14 27.32
C GLN A 552 -2.01 1.01 28.22
N HIS A 553 -3.20 1.51 27.96
CA HIS A 553 -3.86 2.53 28.75
C HIS A 553 -5.38 2.40 28.65
N ASP A 554 -6.09 3.02 29.60
CA ASP A 554 -7.53 3.21 29.49
C ASP A 554 -7.84 4.26 28.41
N GLY A 555 -9.07 4.26 27.89
CA GLY A 555 -9.53 5.20 26.87
C GLY A 555 -11.05 5.21 26.73
N GLU A 556 -11.58 6.27 26.14
CA GLU A 556 -13.03 6.45 25.95
C GLU A 556 -13.55 5.70 24.72
N LEU A 557 -12.71 5.52 23.70
CA LEU A 557 -13.05 4.75 22.51
C LEU A 557 -12.81 3.25 22.74
N PRO A 558 -13.70 2.37 22.29
CA PRO A 558 -13.48 0.94 22.39
C PRO A 558 -12.36 0.49 21.44
N SER A 559 -11.83 -0.70 21.69
CA SER A 559 -10.77 -1.31 20.89
C SER A 559 -11.16 -1.66 19.45
N SER A 560 -12.44 -1.56 19.09
CA SER A 560 -12.93 -1.71 17.72
C SER A 560 -14.18 -0.86 17.53
N THR A 561 -14.17 0.05 16.55
CA THR A 561 -15.31 0.94 16.26
C THR A 561 -15.30 1.47 14.83
N SER A 562 -16.46 1.92 14.35
CA SER A 562 -16.65 2.69 13.12
C SER A 562 -16.99 4.14 13.48
N PHE A 563 -16.29 5.11 12.87
CA PHE A 563 -16.61 6.53 13.04
C PHE A 563 -17.81 6.97 12.20
N ILE A 564 -18.13 6.21 11.16
CA ILE A 564 -19.36 6.34 10.39
C ILE A 564 -19.68 5.01 9.70
N THR A 565 -20.95 4.63 9.70
CA THR A 565 -21.46 3.47 8.94
C THR A 565 -22.43 3.96 7.89
N ILE A 566 -22.28 3.46 6.66
CA ILE A 566 -23.13 3.80 5.52
C ILE A 566 -23.63 2.50 4.90
N GLU A 567 -24.93 2.33 4.89
CA GLU A 567 -25.62 1.16 4.36
C GLU A 567 -26.60 1.59 3.25
N PRO A 568 -26.72 0.83 2.15
CA PRO A 568 -25.94 -0.34 1.77
C PRO A 568 -24.52 0.01 1.28
N GLY A 569 -23.63 -1.00 1.23
CA GLY A 569 -22.21 -0.84 0.88
C GLY A 569 -21.90 -0.44 -0.57
N GLU A 570 -22.92 -0.35 -1.42
CA GLU A 570 -22.82 0.21 -2.78
C GLU A 570 -22.74 1.74 -2.81
N LEU A 571 -23.14 2.40 -1.72
CA LEU A 571 -22.97 3.84 -1.54
C LEU A 571 -21.51 4.19 -1.24
N VAL A 572 -21.08 5.35 -1.71
CA VAL A 572 -19.68 5.77 -1.58
C VAL A 572 -19.57 7.04 -0.76
N LEU A 573 -18.83 6.96 0.35
CA LEU A 573 -18.37 8.15 1.08
C LEU A 573 -17.26 8.83 0.30
N SER A 574 -17.54 10.04 -0.17
CA SER A 574 -16.59 10.86 -0.93
C SER A 574 -15.92 11.95 -0.08
N ALA A 575 -16.54 12.36 1.03
CA ALA A 575 -15.94 13.27 1.99
C ALA A 575 -16.48 13.03 3.40
N LEU A 576 -15.58 13.01 4.38
CA LEU A 576 -15.85 13.15 5.80
C LEU A 576 -14.86 14.18 6.33
N LYS A 577 -15.35 15.36 6.72
CA LYS A 577 -14.48 16.46 7.17
C LYS A 577 -15.21 17.36 8.15
N HIS A 578 -14.45 18.19 8.86
CA HIS A 578 -14.99 19.23 9.74
C HIS A 578 -14.97 20.59 9.03
N ASN A 579 -15.93 21.47 9.34
CA ASN A 579 -15.91 22.90 9.00
C ASN A 579 -16.35 23.75 10.21
N GLU A 580 -16.55 25.06 10.05
CA GLU A 580 -16.93 25.94 11.17
C GLU A 580 -18.29 25.62 11.81
N LYS A 581 -19.16 24.88 11.11
CA LYS A 581 -20.53 24.54 11.53
C LYS A 581 -20.65 23.13 12.09
N GLY A 582 -19.72 22.22 11.77
CA GLY A 582 -19.74 20.85 12.27
C GLY A 582 -19.12 19.84 11.30
N VAL A 583 -19.64 18.61 11.29
CA VAL A 583 -19.13 17.49 10.49
C VAL A 583 -19.90 17.37 9.17
N VAL A 584 -19.17 17.46 8.06
CA VAL A 584 -19.68 17.28 6.70
C VAL A 584 -19.47 15.84 6.25
N VAL A 585 -20.55 15.19 5.84
CA VAL A 585 -20.58 13.84 5.26
C VAL A 585 -21.13 13.92 3.85
N ARG A 586 -20.37 13.48 2.84
CA ARG A 586 -20.81 13.46 1.45
C ARG A 586 -20.85 12.05 0.88
N VAL A 587 -22.04 11.60 0.52
CA VAL A 587 -22.30 10.26 -0.01
C VAL A 587 -22.85 10.38 -1.43
N TYR A 588 -22.47 9.46 -2.31
CA TYR A 588 -23.09 9.35 -3.62
C TYR A 588 -23.51 7.92 -3.95
N ASN A 589 -24.53 7.81 -4.79
CA ASN A 589 -25.04 6.55 -5.31
C ASN A 589 -24.52 6.33 -6.76
N PRO A 590 -23.53 5.45 -6.97
CA PRO A 590 -23.01 5.13 -8.30
C PRO A 590 -23.91 4.20 -9.11
N SER A 591 -24.88 3.54 -8.48
CA SER A 591 -25.72 2.53 -9.13
C SER A 591 -26.77 3.15 -10.05
N ARG A 592 -27.37 2.30 -10.88
CA ARG A 592 -28.43 2.69 -11.82
C ARG A 592 -29.82 2.80 -11.18
N GLN A 593 -29.95 2.40 -9.91
CA GLN A 593 -31.22 2.41 -9.19
C GLN A 593 -31.19 3.37 -8.00
N PRO A 594 -32.34 3.91 -7.57
CA PRO A 594 -32.42 4.58 -6.28
C PRO A 594 -32.09 3.62 -5.14
N VAL A 595 -31.42 4.14 -4.11
CA VAL A 595 -30.96 3.36 -2.96
C VAL A 595 -31.47 4.01 -1.68
N ASN A 596 -32.09 3.23 -0.79
CA ASN A 596 -32.43 3.68 0.55
C ASN A 596 -31.19 3.60 1.43
N ALA A 597 -30.66 4.76 1.79
CA ALA A 597 -29.46 4.90 2.59
C ALA A 597 -29.80 4.97 4.09
N THR A 598 -28.98 4.32 4.90
CA THR A 598 -28.89 4.53 6.35
C THR A 598 -27.49 4.97 6.70
N ILE A 599 -27.36 6.18 7.27
CA ILE A 599 -26.09 6.76 7.69
C ILE A 599 -26.09 6.85 9.21
N ARG A 600 -25.19 6.11 9.86
CA ARG A 600 -25.00 6.10 11.32
C ARG A 600 -23.68 6.77 11.67
N PRO A 601 -23.68 8.01 12.18
CA PRO A 601 -22.47 8.63 12.69
C PRO A 601 -22.00 7.92 13.97
N GLY A 602 -20.68 7.75 14.11
CA GLY A 602 -20.04 7.25 15.35
C GLY A 602 -19.69 8.38 16.32
N PHE A 603 -20.38 9.51 16.20
CA PHE A 603 -20.18 10.74 16.97
C PHE A 603 -21.55 11.35 17.29
N ALA A 604 -21.63 12.03 18.42
CA ALA A 604 -22.86 12.72 18.84
C ALA A 604 -23.13 13.92 17.93
N PHE A 605 -24.42 14.18 17.68
CA PHE A 605 -24.89 15.36 16.96
C PHE A 605 -26.22 15.81 17.55
N THR A 606 -26.53 17.10 17.41
CA THR A 606 -27.79 17.69 17.87
C THR A 606 -28.77 17.88 16.72
N GLN A 607 -28.26 18.24 15.54
CA GLN A 607 -29.04 18.49 14.35
C GLN A 607 -28.30 17.99 13.11
N VAL A 608 -29.06 17.65 12.07
CA VAL A 608 -28.52 17.25 10.77
C VAL A 608 -29.31 17.92 9.66
N TYR A 609 -28.59 18.37 8.65
CA TYR A 609 -29.12 19.18 7.57
C TYR A 609 -28.59 18.71 6.23
N MET A 610 -29.40 18.83 5.17
CA MET A 610 -28.88 18.73 3.81
C MET A 610 -28.21 20.03 3.38
N ALA A 611 -27.13 19.88 2.63
CA ALA A 611 -26.36 20.97 2.08
C ALA A 611 -25.97 20.69 0.62
N ASN A 612 -25.66 21.76 -0.12
CA ASN A 612 -25.11 21.63 -1.47
C ASN A 612 -23.61 21.28 -1.42
N LEU A 613 -22.97 21.19 -2.59
CA LEU A 613 -21.53 20.86 -2.67
C LEU A 613 -20.62 21.94 -2.04
N LEU A 614 -21.11 23.17 -1.89
CA LEU A 614 -20.43 24.28 -1.21
C LEU A 614 -20.73 24.33 0.30
N GLU A 615 -21.46 23.35 0.84
CA GLU A 615 -21.84 23.25 2.26
C GLU A 615 -22.81 24.35 2.69
N GLU A 616 -23.57 24.90 1.73
CA GLU A 616 -24.66 25.83 1.98
C GLU A 616 -25.96 25.05 2.23
N TYR A 617 -26.73 25.51 3.22
CA TYR A 617 -27.91 24.82 3.73
C TYR A 617 -29.06 24.75 2.71
N LEU A 618 -29.73 23.59 2.66
CA LEU A 618 -30.88 23.33 1.80
C LEU A 618 -32.13 23.04 2.66
N GLU A 619 -32.90 24.11 2.95
CA GLU A 619 -34.06 24.07 3.85
C GLU A 619 -35.13 23.06 3.44
N GLU A 620 -35.62 23.17 2.20
CA GLU A 620 -36.73 22.34 1.70
C GLU A 620 -36.35 20.86 1.68
N GLU A 621 -35.12 20.57 1.27
CA GLU A 621 -34.64 19.20 1.15
C GLU A 621 -34.44 18.59 2.55
N SER A 622 -33.96 19.36 3.53
CA SER A 622 -33.73 18.85 4.89
C SER A 622 -34.99 18.28 5.55
N SER A 623 -36.18 18.71 5.10
CA SER A 623 -37.46 18.13 5.54
C SER A 623 -37.69 16.67 5.10
N LEU A 624 -36.88 16.17 4.16
CA LEU A 624 -36.93 14.80 3.65
C LEU A 624 -36.09 13.82 4.48
N LEU A 625 -35.26 14.32 5.41
CA LEU A 625 -34.45 13.48 6.28
C LEU A 625 -35.34 12.81 7.34
N THR A 626 -35.20 11.50 7.49
CA THR A 626 -35.81 10.75 8.59
C THR A 626 -34.73 10.40 9.61
N ILE A 627 -34.88 10.83 10.85
CA ILE A 627 -33.93 10.53 11.93
C ILE A 627 -34.53 9.46 12.84
N ASP A 628 -33.89 8.31 12.89
CA ASP A 628 -34.20 7.28 13.90
C ASP A 628 -33.56 7.70 15.23
N GLN A 629 -34.39 8.08 16.21
CA GLN A 629 -33.95 8.54 17.53
C GLN A 629 -33.41 7.42 18.41
N VAL A 630 -33.69 6.15 18.10
CA VAL A 630 -33.20 5.00 18.88
C VAL A 630 -31.79 4.63 18.45
N THR A 631 -31.53 4.64 17.15
CA THR A 631 -30.21 4.29 16.59
C THR A 631 -29.38 5.49 16.20
N GLU A 632 -29.88 6.71 16.44
CA GLU A 632 -29.30 7.99 16.01
C GLU A 632 -28.87 8.00 14.53
N SER A 633 -29.69 7.39 13.67
CA SER A 633 -29.36 7.18 12.25
C SER A 633 -30.16 8.09 11.34
N VAL A 634 -29.55 8.53 10.24
CA VAL A 634 -30.20 9.32 9.20
C VAL A 634 -30.59 8.40 8.04
N GLN A 635 -31.87 8.37 7.72
CA GLN A 635 -32.46 7.58 6.64
C GLN A 635 -32.96 8.50 5.52
N LEU A 636 -32.61 8.16 4.29
CA LEU A 636 -32.99 8.91 3.10
C LEU A 636 -32.89 8.04 1.84
N SER A 637 -33.66 8.36 0.80
CA SER A 637 -33.54 7.74 -0.52
C SER A 637 -32.61 8.58 -1.40
N ILE A 638 -31.55 7.96 -1.93
CA ILE A 638 -30.60 8.58 -2.85
C ILE A 638 -30.89 8.08 -4.26
N ARG A 639 -31.35 8.97 -5.13
CA ARG A 639 -31.59 8.66 -6.56
C ARG A 639 -30.32 8.14 -7.24
N SER A 640 -30.48 7.43 -8.36
CA SER A 640 -29.34 7.04 -9.21
C SER A 640 -28.51 8.28 -9.62
N GLY A 641 -27.18 8.16 -9.48
CA GLY A 641 -26.23 9.27 -9.70
C GLY A 641 -26.41 10.44 -8.73
N GLY A 642 -27.19 10.27 -7.67
CA GLY A 642 -27.42 11.31 -6.66
C GLY A 642 -26.21 11.49 -5.76
N ILE A 643 -25.91 12.75 -5.43
CA ILE A 643 -24.89 13.14 -4.45
C ILE A 643 -25.60 13.88 -3.33
N ILE A 644 -25.44 13.41 -2.10
CA ILE A 644 -26.00 14.03 -0.90
C ILE A 644 -24.85 14.54 -0.03
N THR A 645 -24.98 15.76 0.47
CA THR A 645 -24.11 16.29 1.52
C THR A 645 -24.96 16.54 2.77
N LEU A 646 -24.55 15.94 3.89
CA LEU A 646 -25.12 16.13 5.20
C LEU A 646 -24.16 16.96 6.06
N LEU A 647 -24.70 17.89 6.82
CA LEU A 647 -23.98 18.65 7.84
C LEU A 647 -24.56 18.29 9.21
N PHE A 648 -23.73 17.73 10.08
CA PHE A 648 -24.06 17.37 11.45
C PHE A 648 -23.50 18.43 12.41
N GLU A 649 -24.34 19.00 13.26
CA GLU A 649 -24.00 20.03 14.25
C GLU A 649 -23.80 19.48 15.67
#